data_AF-A0A0S8AXI9-F1
#
_entry.id   AF-A0A0S8AXI9-F1
#
_cell.length_a   1.000
_cell.length_b   1.000
_cell.length_c   1.000
_cell.angle_alpha   90.00
_cell.angle_beta   90.00
_cell.angle_gamma   90.00
#
_symmetry.space_group_name_H-M   'P 1'
#
loop_
_entity.id
_entity.type
_entity.pdbx_description
1 polymer ?
#
loop_
_entity_poly.entity_id
_entity_poly.type
_entity_poly.pdbx_seq_one_letter_code
_entity_poly.pdbx_strand_id
1 'polypeptide(L)'
;MTYAELEQQVEELRQAENLEQAINEVNQFMLGDHSLDEISKAERLLISLENEQQGSQATSTFADGFATDLAIVKSEIEIGEFEHAFEGVQRLLREQPSNLEVQELLRQVVQQDRSSQGRAEALLEELGIDLAVLNLPGSFRPDRTVPQPADLEPAAPEPAAVPEVAQPTVPDSLFERYQEGMRFYRTRYHERAIEIFEEILHKAEAGSQIHRDAAEYRQKAEERLLAGEVPLDDIPYTAVDKQSQATSAIRLGDYESAIKLLDAAIQTCIQANVRYPPEWNSQFQSAREIHMAYKVKEKGDIALSNGELDAARQYWTNAQKVLEDEELTQSLQDLQAAKKAVTDGMILSRNVVGPLNEQQINELTTVLQALQKARTTFPQVPTIEETLIGVQQQVFKIRDVLYQQGEEYLQEAQRAKSLSDRRRWLESALTEFQLVQLVSGDAGSDPNMNIVQQMLQTQDSLESQLLEAEELLHHSGDDASELAAVLNDLRDVKDVVPNDPQLRTLSRRLRDQYLENAERKLNRLTNRTDLRYAEEYIRIADSDFFGRPTEKLNTLRTRLIEEKQARQRKAIITSILGIGAALIIILPLGYFAGSSFVELPDTPTPTLTATPTFTLTPTVTPTPSPTLTNTPEPTATPTFTPTPTQTPVVLYGSIVSQDWVYDQPSADGQRVSFVLQNQSVNVIDSRTDPEGQEWFKIGWTSRDSRNEGWVLAENVNIVGTN
;
A
#
# COMPACT_ATOMS: atom_id res chain seq x y z
N MET A 1 16.23 31.55 18.15
CA MET A 1 16.39 32.97 17.83
C MET A 1 15.02 33.49 17.44
N THR A 2 14.51 34.56 18.05
CA THR A 2 13.24 35.18 17.64
C THR A 2 13.49 36.19 16.52
N TYR A 3 12.45 36.60 15.77
CA TYR A 3 12.63 37.62 14.73
C TYR A 3 13.19 38.94 15.29
N ALA A 4 12.80 39.33 16.52
CA ALA A 4 13.33 40.54 17.17
C ALA A 4 14.82 40.42 17.51
N GLU A 5 15.29 39.22 17.88
CA GLU A 5 16.72 38.95 18.10
C GLU A 5 17.50 39.00 16.78
N LEU A 6 16.94 38.44 15.69
CA LEU A 6 17.53 38.54 14.35
C LEU A 6 17.65 40.01 13.92
N GLU A 7 16.59 40.79 14.07
CA GLU A 7 16.56 42.20 13.66
C GLU A 7 17.62 43.02 14.39
N GLN A 8 17.78 42.80 15.70
CA GLN A 8 18.84 43.43 16.48
C GLN A 8 20.24 43.00 16.00
N GLN A 9 20.45 41.70 15.77
CA GLN A 9 21.76 41.17 15.34
C GLN A 9 22.14 41.67 13.94
N VAL A 10 21.17 41.79 13.04
CA VAL A 10 21.36 42.35 11.70
C VAL A 10 21.67 43.84 11.76
N GLU A 11 21.03 44.60 12.65
CA GLU A 11 21.31 46.02 12.83
C GLU A 11 22.72 46.25 13.42
N GLU A 12 23.16 45.39 14.34
CA GLU A 12 24.54 45.40 14.85
C GLU A 12 25.56 45.11 13.73
N LEU A 13 25.27 44.14 12.86
CA LEU A 13 26.13 43.81 11.71
C LEU A 13 26.12 44.90 10.63
N ARG A 14 24.99 45.59 10.43
CA ARG A 14 24.89 46.79 9.56
C ARG A 14 25.76 47.92 10.09
N GLN A 15 25.70 48.20 11.39
CA GLN A 15 26.54 49.23 12.03
C GLN A 15 28.04 48.90 11.97
N ALA A 16 28.38 47.61 11.89
CA ALA A 16 29.73 47.12 11.69
C ALA A 16 30.18 47.03 10.21
N GLU A 17 29.36 47.49 9.26
CA GLU A 17 29.58 47.42 7.81
C GLU A 17 29.78 45.98 7.27
N ASN A 18 29.31 44.96 7.99
CA ASN A 18 29.46 43.56 7.62
C ASN A 18 28.17 42.99 7.02
N LEU A 19 27.80 43.52 5.85
CA LEU A 19 26.56 43.19 5.13
C LEU A 19 26.49 41.72 4.69
N GLU A 20 27.62 41.11 4.32
CA GLU A 20 27.68 39.69 3.89
C GLU A 20 27.32 38.74 5.03
N GLN A 21 27.81 39.01 6.23
CA GLN A 21 27.46 38.22 7.40
C GLN A 21 26.00 38.45 7.83
N ALA A 22 25.49 39.68 7.73
CA ALA A 22 24.08 39.98 7.99
C ALA A 22 23.15 39.19 7.06
N ILE A 23 23.47 39.14 5.76
CA ILE A 23 22.73 38.36 4.77
C ILE A 23 22.74 36.86 5.11
N ASN A 24 23.89 36.33 5.51
CA ASN A 24 24.01 34.92 5.90
C ASN A 24 23.19 34.58 7.17
N GLU A 25 23.16 35.46 8.18
CA GLU A 25 22.37 35.25 9.40
C GLU A 25 20.86 35.26 9.11
N VAL A 26 20.39 36.14 8.22
CA VAL A 26 18.98 36.17 7.81
C VAL A 26 18.61 34.93 7.01
N ASN A 27 19.49 34.47 6.11
CA ASN A 27 19.28 33.21 5.39
C ASN A 27 19.23 32.01 6.33
N GLN A 28 20.13 31.92 7.31
CA GLN A 28 20.11 30.87 8.33
C GLN A 28 18.86 30.92 9.20
N PHE A 29 18.41 32.11 9.60
CA PHE A 29 17.15 32.25 10.31
C PHE A 29 15.95 31.77 9.48
N MET A 30 15.89 32.10 8.19
CA MET A 30 14.80 31.61 7.33
C MET A 30 14.78 30.08 7.19
N LEU A 31 15.94 29.43 7.32
CA LEU A 31 16.08 27.97 7.34
C LEU A 31 15.67 27.32 8.68
N GLY A 32 15.55 28.12 9.76
CA GLY A 32 15.13 27.66 11.09
C GLY A 32 13.62 27.43 11.25
N ASP A 33 13.21 26.87 12.39
CA ASP A 33 11.80 26.57 12.69
C ASP A 33 11.05 27.84 13.17
N HIS A 34 10.50 28.59 12.21
CA HIS A 34 9.83 29.87 12.42
C HIS A 34 8.49 29.93 11.68
N SER A 35 7.57 30.73 12.21
CA SER A 35 6.26 30.91 11.58
C SER A 35 6.38 31.57 10.21
N LEU A 36 5.38 31.34 9.34
CA LEU A 36 5.34 31.96 8.00
C LEU A 36 5.40 33.49 8.07
N ASP A 37 4.83 34.11 9.11
CA ASP A 37 4.90 35.56 9.36
C ASP A 37 6.31 36.03 9.73
N GLU A 38 7.05 35.27 10.55
CA GLU A 38 8.44 35.59 10.91
C GLU A 38 9.38 35.44 9.71
N ILE A 39 9.19 34.39 8.90
CA ILE A 39 9.95 34.18 7.66
C ILE A 39 9.66 35.32 6.67
N SER A 40 8.40 35.77 6.57
CA SER A 40 8.00 36.90 5.73
C SER A 40 8.63 38.24 6.14
N LYS A 41 8.87 38.43 7.44
CA LYS A 41 9.58 39.62 7.95
C LYS A 41 11.09 39.52 7.68
N ALA A 42 11.68 38.35 7.90
CA ALA A 42 13.10 38.09 7.62
C ALA A 42 13.44 38.29 6.12
N GLU A 43 12.56 37.88 5.21
CA GLU A 43 12.80 38.06 3.77
C GLU A 43 12.78 39.54 3.34
N ARG A 44 11.94 40.38 3.94
CA ARG A 44 11.98 41.84 3.73
C ARG A 44 13.29 42.45 4.21
N LEU A 45 13.79 41.95 5.34
CA LEU A 45 15.09 42.34 5.89
C LEU A 45 16.21 41.94 4.91
N LEU A 46 16.17 40.72 4.38
CA LEU A 46 17.15 40.20 3.40
C LEU A 46 17.21 41.07 2.14
N ILE A 47 16.05 41.35 1.52
CA ILE A 47 15.96 42.18 0.31
C ILE A 47 16.55 43.57 0.57
N SER A 48 16.28 44.15 1.75
CA SER A 48 16.86 45.44 2.12
C SER A 48 18.39 45.40 2.21
N LEU A 49 18.98 44.32 2.73
CA LEU A 49 20.43 44.17 2.88
C LEU A 49 21.11 43.94 1.52
N GLU A 50 20.53 43.13 0.65
CA GLU A 50 21.06 42.86 -0.69
C GLU A 50 21.07 44.13 -1.56
N ASN A 51 20.00 44.94 -1.49
CA ASN A 51 19.93 46.22 -2.19
C ASN A 51 21.00 47.23 -1.69
N GLU A 52 21.31 47.23 -0.39
CA GLU A 52 22.34 48.08 0.22
C GLU A 52 23.76 47.64 -0.19
N GLN A 53 23.98 46.32 -0.30
CA GLN A 53 25.22 45.76 -0.81
C GLN A 53 25.46 46.13 -2.29
N GLN A 54 24.42 46.08 -3.13
CA GLN A 54 24.51 46.48 -4.55
C GLN A 54 24.75 48.00 -4.71
N GLY A 55 24.14 48.82 -3.85
CA GLY A 55 24.38 50.27 -3.83
C GLY A 55 25.84 50.66 -3.53
N SER A 56 26.54 49.86 -2.72
CA SER A 56 27.97 50.08 -2.41
C SER A 56 28.93 49.62 -3.51
N GLN A 57 28.51 48.68 -4.39
CA GLN A 57 29.32 48.23 -5.53
C GLN A 57 29.18 49.12 -6.77
N ALA A 58 28.11 49.90 -6.89
CA ALA A 58 27.84 50.77 -8.05
C ALA A 58 28.86 51.91 -8.24
N THR A 59 29.69 52.23 -7.24
CA THR A 59 30.73 53.26 -7.36
C THR A 59 32.02 52.81 -8.07
N SER A 60 32.20 51.52 -8.39
CA SER A 60 33.40 51.03 -9.10
C SER A 60 33.20 50.60 -10.56
N THR A 61 31.97 50.64 -11.09
CA THR A 61 31.62 49.97 -12.37
C THR A 61 31.27 50.93 -13.50
N PHE A 62 31.82 52.14 -13.51
CA PHE A 62 31.57 53.11 -14.60
C PHE A 62 32.44 52.86 -15.86
N ALA A 63 33.38 51.90 -15.83
CA ALA A 63 34.28 51.58 -16.94
C ALA A 63 33.89 50.30 -17.74
N ASP A 64 33.09 49.39 -17.17
CA ASP A 64 32.73 48.11 -17.83
C ASP A 64 31.47 48.20 -18.71
N GLY A 65 30.53 49.10 -18.42
CA GLY A 65 29.25 49.19 -19.13
C GLY A 65 29.38 49.47 -20.64
N PHE A 66 30.30 50.36 -21.04
CA PHE A 66 30.51 50.69 -22.44
C PHE A 66 31.03 49.50 -23.27
N ALA A 67 31.89 48.66 -22.67
CA ALA A 67 32.43 47.47 -23.34
C ALA A 67 31.38 46.37 -23.47
N THR A 68 30.50 46.23 -22.47
CA THR A 68 29.36 45.30 -22.50
C THR A 68 28.33 45.70 -23.55
N ASP A 69 27.94 46.98 -23.59
CA ASP A 69 26.97 47.49 -24.56
C ASP A 69 27.50 47.39 -26.00
N LEU A 70 28.81 47.62 -26.20
CA LEU A 70 29.46 47.42 -27.50
C LEU A 70 29.43 45.94 -27.96
N ALA A 71 29.55 44.99 -27.03
CA ALA A 71 29.49 43.55 -27.33
C ALA A 71 28.06 43.09 -27.65
N ILE A 72 27.07 43.63 -26.95
CA ILE A 72 25.64 43.35 -27.20
C ILE A 72 25.24 43.81 -28.60
N VAL A 73 25.57 45.05 -28.97
CA VAL A 73 25.27 45.59 -30.30
C VAL A 73 25.89 44.76 -31.41
N LYS A 74 27.14 44.29 -31.24
CA LYS A 74 27.79 43.39 -32.21
C LYS A 74 27.04 42.07 -32.35
N SER A 75 26.60 41.49 -31.24
CA SER A 75 25.80 40.26 -31.25
C SER A 75 24.45 40.47 -31.93
N GLU A 76 23.79 41.61 -31.72
CA GLU A 76 22.48 41.94 -32.32
C GLU A 76 22.56 42.08 -33.85
N ILE A 77 23.66 42.64 -34.36
CA ILE A 77 23.96 42.71 -35.79
C ILE A 77 24.18 41.31 -36.38
N GLU A 78 24.86 40.42 -35.65
CA GLU A 78 25.11 39.04 -36.10
C GLU A 78 23.83 38.19 -36.19
N ILE A 79 22.87 38.40 -35.28
CA ILE A 79 21.59 37.67 -35.26
C ILE A 79 20.52 38.31 -36.15
N GLY A 80 20.79 39.48 -36.73
CA GLY A 80 19.90 40.17 -37.69
C GLY A 80 18.81 41.04 -37.06
N GLU A 81 18.93 41.38 -35.76
CA GLU A 81 18.00 42.25 -35.03
C GLU A 81 18.41 43.72 -35.20
N PHE A 82 18.27 44.23 -36.43
CA PHE A 82 18.83 45.52 -36.84
C PHE A 82 18.19 46.75 -36.16
N GLU A 83 16.95 46.64 -35.68
CA GLU A 83 16.25 47.73 -35.00
C GLU A 83 16.83 47.96 -33.59
N HIS A 84 17.02 46.87 -32.82
CA HIS A 84 17.63 46.93 -31.50
C HIS A 84 19.12 47.29 -31.59
N ALA A 85 19.82 46.74 -32.58
CA ALA A 85 21.20 47.11 -32.86
C ALA A 85 21.32 48.62 -33.17
N PHE A 86 20.39 49.20 -33.92
CA PHE A 86 20.38 50.64 -34.21
C PHE A 86 20.17 51.48 -32.95
N GLU A 87 19.25 51.08 -32.08
CA GLU A 87 19.01 51.75 -30.79
C GLU A 87 20.24 51.70 -29.86
N GLY A 88 20.93 50.56 -29.83
CA GLY A 88 22.18 50.39 -29.08
C GLY A 88 23.32 51.24 -29.65
N VAL A 89 23.49 51.27 -30.97
CA VAL A 89 24.46 52.15 -31.65
C VAL A 89 24.14 53.64 -31.38
N GLN A 90 22.87 54.02 -31.41
CA GLN A 90 22.44 55.40 -31.14
C GLN A 90 22.81 55.84 -29.71
N ARG A 91 22.66 54.95 -28.74
CA ARG A 91 23.08 55.18 -27.35
C ARG A 91 24.60 55.36 -27.26
N LEU A 92 25.36 54.43 -27.83
CA LEU A 92 26.83 54.45 -27.81
C LEU A 92 27.43 55.66 -28.54
N LEU A 93 26.82 56.14 -29.63
CA LEU A 93 27.26 57.34 -30.34
C LEU A 93 26.95 58.64 -29.58
N ARG A 94 25.87 58.68 -28.79
CA ARG A 94 25.59 59.83 -27.93
C ARG A 94 26.56 59.90 -26.75
N GLU A 95 27.03 58.75 -26.27
CA GLU A 95 28.03 58.66 -25.20
C GLU A 95 29.46 58.93 -25.69
N GLN A 96 29.86 58.34 -26.82
CA GLN A 96 31.19 58.55 -27.43
C GLN A 96 31.08 58.84 -28.94
N PRO A 97 30.77 60.09 -29.33
CA PRO A 97 30.51 60.45 -30.73
C PRO A 97 31.69 60.23 -31.67
N SER A 98 32.92 60.32 -31.16
CA SER A 98 34.16 60.18 -31.92
C SER A 98 34.73 58.75 -31.95
N ASN A 99 34.01 57.76 -31.40
CA ASN A 99 34.49 56.39 -31.35
C ASN A 99 34.30 55.71 -32.72
N LEU A 100 35.44 55.43 -33.38
CA LEU A 100 35.51 54.83 -34.72
C LEU A 100 34.82 53.47 -34.81
N GLU A 101 34.80 52.70 -33.71
CA GLU A 101 34.22 51.36 -33.69
C GLU A 101 32.70 51.40 -33.68
N VAL A 102 32.10 52.35 -32.95
CA VAL A 102 30.65 52.55 -32.92
C VAL A 102 30.14 53.15 -34.23
N GLN A 103 30.90 54.07 -34.83
CA GLN A 103 30.61 54.61 -36.16
C GLN A 103 30.62 53.52 -37.25
N GLU A 104 31.51 52.53 -37.13
CA GLU A 104 31.57 51.37 -38.02
C GLU A 104 30.38 50.42 -37.83
N LEU A 105 29.90 50.23 -36.59
CA LEU A 105 28.68 49.46 -36.32
C LEU A 105 27.43 50.14 -36.90
N LEU A 106 27.32 51.48 -36.80
CA LEU A 106 26.26 52.25 -37.47
C LEU A 106 26.27 51.98 -38.98
N ARG A 107 27.46 51.96 -39.60
CA ARG A 107 27.64 51.69 -41.03
C ARG A 107 27.18 50.27 -41.39
N GLN A 108 27.51 49.26 -40.57
CA GLN A 108 27.10 47.88 -40.80
C GLN A 108 25.58 47.72 -40.73
N VAL A 109 24.94 48.32 -39.73
CA VAL A 109 23.47 48.32 -39.58
C VAL A 109 22.81 48.96 -40.81
N VAL A 110 23.30 50.11 -41.27
CA VAL A 110 22.75 50.81 -42.46
C VAL A 110 22.97 50.05 -43.77
N GLN A 111 24.06 49.27 -43.88
CA GLN A 111 24.32 48.44 -45.06
C GLN A 111 23.42 47.20 -45.11
N GLN A 112 23.10 46.61 -43.97
CA GLN A 112 22.22 45.45 -43.88
C GLN A 112 20.73 45.84 -43.91
N ASP A 113 20.35 46.96 -43.31
CA ASP A 113 19.01 47.53 -43.41
C ASP A 113 19.03 48.94 -44.00
N ARG A 114 18.70 49.02 -45.30
CA ARG A 114 18.58 50.32 -46.00
C ARG A 114 17.47 51.22 -45.47
N SER A 115 16.50 50.69 -44.73
CA SER A 115 15.41 51.49 -44.16
C SER A 115 15.90 52.41 -43.03
N SER A 116 16.98 52.02 -42.34
CA SER A 116 17.62 52.78 -41.27
C SER A 116 18.46 53.97 -41.76
N GLN A 117 18.73 54.08 -43.07
CA GLN A 117 19.60 55.12 -43.65
C GLN A 117 19.15 56.54 -43.31
N GLY A 118 17.87 56.87 -43.46
CA GLY A 118 17.36 58.20 -43.16
C GLY A 118 17.45 58.57 -41.67
N ARG A 119 17.39 57.57 -40.77
CA ARG A 119 17.54 57.75 -39.33
C ARG A 119 19.01 57.91 -38.94
N ALA A 120 19.90 57.17 -39.58
CA ALA A 120 21.35 57.29 -39.40
C ALA A 120 21.87 58.67 -39.83
N GLU A 121 21.39 59.17 -40.98
CA GLU A 121 21.76 60.49 -41.50
C GLU A 121 21.30 61.60 -40.54
N ALA A 122 20.06 61.51 -40.02
CA ALA A 122 19.55 62.46 -39.04
C ALA A 122 20.32 62.43 -37.71
N LEU A 123 20.74 61.24 -37.25
CA LEU A 123 21.53 61.09 -36.02
C LEU A 123 22.95 61.65 -36.17
N LEU A 124 23.60 61.44 -37.32
CA LEU A 124 24.93 61.99 -37.58
C LEU A 124 24.90 63.51 -37.72
N GLU A 125 23.84 64.06 -38.33
CA GLU A 125 23.62 65.51 -38.40
C GLU A 125 23.33 66.11 -37.00
N GLU A 126 22.54 65.43 -36.15
CA GLU A 126 22.30 65.81 -34.75
C GLU A 126 23.60 65.90 -33.94
N LEU A 127 24.52 64.97 -34.18
CA LEU A 127 25.78 64.86 -33.43
C LEU A 127 26.96 65.61 -34.07
N GLY A 128 26.75 66.27 -35.22
CA GLY A 128 27.79 67.03 -35.93
C GLY A 128 28.91 66.16 -36.53
N ILE A 129 28.62 64.89 -36.84
CA ILE A 129 29.56 63.92 -37.42
C ILE A 129 29.40 63.94 -38.95
N ASP A 130 30.51 63.85 -39.69
CA ASP A 130 30.48 63.89 -41.16
C ASP A 130 29.71 62.69 -41.76
N LEU A 131 28.72 62.97 -42.60
CA LEU A 131 27.91 61.98 -43.33
C LEU A 131 28.75 61.06 -44.23
N ALA A 132 29.99 61.45 -44.55
CA ALA A 132 30.95 60.62 -45.27
C ALA A 132 31.24 59.27 -44.58
N VAL A 133 31.02 59.16 -43.26
CA VAL A 133 31.19 57.92 -42.47
C VAL A 133 30.33 56.77 -43.01
N LEU A 134 29.14 57.06 -43.57
CA LEU A 134 28.26 56.04 -44.14
C LEU A 134 28.70 55.53 -45.53
N ASN A 135 29.64 56.23 -46.20
CA ASN A 135 29.99 56.01 -47.61
C ASN A 135 31.44 55.54 -47.88
N LEU A 136 32.23 55.23 -46.84
CA LEU A 136 33.61 54.74 -47.00
C LEU A 136 33.66 53.29 -47.51
N PRO A 137 34.48 52.96 -48.54
CA PRO A 137 34.58 51.60 -49.09
C PRO A 137 35.31 50.67 -48.12
N GLY A 138 34.57 49.74 -47.51
CA GLY A 138 35.09 48.76 -46.55
C GLY A 138 35.77 47.56 -47.19
N SER A 139 36.99 47.26 -46.77
CA SER A 139 37.70 46.01 -47.05
C SER A 139 37.35 44.94 -46.01
N PHE A 140 36.54 43.95 -46.38
CA PHE A 140 36.77 42.50 -46.18
C PHE A 140 35.50 41.72 -46.57
N ARG A 141 35.68 40.67 -47.39
CA ARG A 141 34.71 39.63 -47.74
C ARG A 141 34.95 38.41 -46.85
N PRO A 142 33.93 37.58 -46.60
CA PRO A 142 34.04 36.23 -47.11
C PRO A 142 32.86 35.80 -47.98
N ASP A 143 33.26 35.00 -48.95
CA ASP A 143 32.55 34.35 -50.04
C ASP A 143 31.53 33.31 -49.54
N ARG A 144 30.34 33.29 -50.16
CA ARG A 144 29.62 32.06 -50.52
C ARG A 144 28.70 32.33 -51.72
N THR A 145 29.19 31.92 -52.87
CA THR A 145 28.45 31.59 -54.10
C THR A 145 27.64 30.29 -53.89
N VAL A 146 26.42 30.12 -54.40
CA VAL A 146 26.00 29.43 -55.67
C VAL A 146 24.51 28.99 -55.45
N PRO A 147 23.58 28.79 -56.41
CA PRO A 147 23.20 29.53 -57.63
C PRO A 147 21.66 29.78 -57.76
N GLN A 148 21.25 30.62 -58.72
CA GLN A 148 19.92 30.57 -59.38
C GLN A 148 20.11 29.98 -60.78
N PRO A 149 19.16 29.18 -61.32
CA PRO A 149 18.39 29.62 -62.51
C PRO A 149 16.93 29.08 -62.53
N ALA A 150 15.92 29.90 -62.86
CA ALA A 150 15.38 30.25 -64.20
C ALA A 150 14.29 29.23 -64.66
N ASP A 151 13.15 29.56 -65.27
CA ASP A 151 12.79 30.65 -66.19
C ASP A 151 11.26 30.83 -66.31
N LEU A 152 10.88 31.96 -66.95
CA LEU A 152 9.69 32.26 -67.77
C LEU A 152 8.61 33.24 -67.20
N GLU A 153 8.89 34.54 -67.39
CA GLU A 153 8.10 35.61 -68.05
C GLU A 153 6.68 35.28 -68.64
N PRO A 154 5.85 36.28 -69.04
CA PRO A 154 5.45 37.55 -68.40
C PRO A 154 3.92 37.87 -68.62
N ALA A 155 3.53 39.12 -68.29
CA ALA A 155 2.36 39.88 -68.79
C ALA A 155 1.06 39.93 -67.94
N ALA A 156 0.69 41.19 -67.63
CA ALA A 156 -0.62 41.68 -67.16
C ALA A 156 -1.75 41.39 -68.18
N PRO A 157 -3.07 41.42 -67.86
CA PRO A 157 -3.78 42.54 -67.21
C PRO A 157 -4.92 42.16 -66.23
N GLU A 158 -5.52 43.19 -65.62
CA GLU A 158 -6.83 43.20 -64.94
C GLU A 158 -7.91 42.34 -65.62
N PRO A 159 -8.91 41.86 -64.84
CA PRO A 159 -10.26 42.35 -65.14
C PRO A 159 -11.16 42.61 -63.91
N ALA A 160 -12.00 43.63 -64.09
CA ALA A 160 -13.31 43.87 -63.44
C ALA A 160 -14.29 42.68 -63.67
N ALA A 161 -15.44 42.47 -63.00
CA ALA A 161 -16.44 43.37 -62.47
C ALA A 161 -17.57 42.61 -61.68
N VAL A 162 -17.97 43.13 -60.50
CA VAL A 162 -19.34 43.60 -60.04
C VAL A 162 -20.46 42.53 -59.79
N PRO A 163 -21.48 42.67 -58.87
CA PRO A 163 -22.08 43.87 -58.22
C PRO A 163 -22.10 43.90 -56.67
N GLU A 164 -21.89 45.05 -56.02
CA GLU A 164 -22.82 46.19 -55.80
C GLU A 164 -24.01 45.84 -54.89
N VAL A 165 -23.85 46.06 -53.58
CA VAL A 165 -24.88 46.71 -52.74
C VAL A 165 -24.18 47.67 -51.77
N ALA A 166 -24.34 48.96 -52.07
CA ALA A 166 -24.31 50.11 -51.19
C ALA A 166 -23.10 50.28 -50.24
N GLN A 167 -22.10 51.04 -50.69
CA GLN A 167 -21.55 52.07 -49.82
C GLN A 167 -22.63 53.13 -49.58
N PRO A 168 -22.62 53.76 -48.40
CA PRO A 168 -22.68 55.21 -48.32
C PRO A 168 -21.32 55.73 -47.83
N THR A 169 -20.70 56.55 -48.68
CA THR A 169 -20.10 57.87 -48.36
C THR A 169 -19.30 58.03 -47.05
N VAL A 170 -18.00 58.34 -47.18
CA VAL A 170 -17.05 58.90 -46.17
C VAL A 170 -17.70 60.00 -45.27
N PRO A 171 -17.31 60.21 -43.98
CA PRO A 171 -16.75 59.34 -42.92
C PRO A 171 -17.61 59.36 -41.63
N ASP A 172 -17.74 58.26 -40.89
CA ASP A 172 -18.20 58.35 -39.49
C ASP A 172 -17.04 58.84 -38.61
N SER A 173 -16.91 60.16 -38.50
CA SER A 173 -15.95 60.85 -37.61
C SER A 173 -15.96 60.30 -36.17
N LEU A 174 -17.08 59.71 -35.73
CA LEU A 174 -17.23 59.10 -34.40
C LEU A 174 -16.53 57.75 -34.28
N PHE A 175 -16.42 56.96 -35.35
CA PHE A 175 -15.72 55.68 -35.30
C PHE A 175 -14.20 55.86 -35.28
N GLU A 176 -13.67 56.82 -36.04
CA GLU A 176 -12.25 57.20 -35.96
C GLU A 176 -11.91 57.75 -34.57
N ARG A 177 -12.78 58.61 -34.01
CA ARG A 177 -12.63 59.14 -32.66
C ARG A 177 -12.72 58.03 -31.59
N TYR A 178 -13.57 57.03 -31.79
CA TYR A 178 -13.65 55.85 -30.94
C TYR A 178 -12.36 55.03 -30.98
N GLN A 179 -11.79 54.80 -32.17
CA GLN A 179 -10.49 54.15 -32.31
C GLN A 179 -9.36 54.95 -31.64
N GLU A 180 -9.40 56.28 -31.72
CA GLU A 180 -8.47 57.17 -31.02
C GLU A 180 -8.60 57.02 -29.49
N GLY A 181 -9.81 57.04 -28.94
CA GLY A 181 -10.07 56.79 -27.52
C GLY A 181 -9.55 55.42 -27.07
N MET A 182 -9.74 54.39 -27.90
CA MET A 182 -9.22 53.04 -27.64
C MET A 182 -7.68 52.97 -27.66
N ARG A 183 -6.99 53.80 -28.45
CA ARG A 183 -5.53 53.90 -28.43
C ARG A 183 -5.03 54.51 -27.11
N PHE A 184 -5.63 55.60 -26.67
CA PHE A 184 -5.29 56.24 -25.39
C PHE A 184 -5.61 55.33 -24.20
N TYR A 185 -6.72 54.59 -24.26
CA TYR A 185 -7.05 53.57 -23.26
C TYR A 185 -6.00 52.46 -23.19
N ARG A 186 -5.53 51.94 -24.34
CA ARG A 186 -4.49 50.89 -24.40
C ARG A 186 -3.10 51.36 -23.94
N THR A 187 -2.80 52.64 -24.11
CA THR A 187 -1.54 53.27 -23.69
C THR A 187 -1.60 53.82 -22.25
N ARG A 188 -2.69 53.50 -21.52
CA ARG A 188 -2.96 53.90 -20.13
C ARG A 188 -3.14 55.41 -19.90
N TYR A 189 -3.38 56.18 -20.95
CA TYR A 189 -3.82 57.57 -20.86
C TYR A 189 -5.33 57.65 -20.60
N HIS A 190 -5.75 57.15 -19.43
CA HIS A 190 -7.16 57.00 -19.10
C HIS A 190 -7.91 58.34 -19.02
N GLU A 191 -7.27 59.41 -18.54
CA GLU A 191 -7.88 60.76 -18.54
C GLU A 191 -8.28 61.20 -19.94
N ARG A 192 -7.36 61.09 -20.90
CA ARG A 192 -7.59 61.48 -22.30
C ARG A 192 -8.55 60.52 -23.02
N ALA A 193 -8.53 59.24 -22.65
CA ALA A 193 -9.48 58.25 -23.16
C ALA A 193 -10.91 58.56 -22.69
N ILE A 194 -11.10 58.92 -21.41
CA ILE A 194 -12.40 59.31 -20.84
C ILE A 194 -12.96 60.53 -21.58
N GLU A 195 -12.14 61.57 -21.81
CA GLU A 195 -12.55 62.77 -22.55
C GLU A 195 -13.04 62.43 -23.96
N ILE A 196 -12.32 61.55 -24.67
CA ILE A 196 -12.66 61.14 -26.04
C ILE A 196 -13.93 60.28 -26.04
N PHE A 197 -14.08 59.34 -25.11
CA PHE A 197 -15.30 58.53 -25.00
C PHE A 197 -16.51 59.37 -24.58
N GLU A 198 -16.34 60.37 -23.72
CA GLU A 198 -17.38 61.32 -23.33
C GLU A 198 -17.80 62.22 -24.50
N GLU A 199 -16.85 62.65 -25.33
CA GLU A 199 -17.14 63.37 -26.58
C GLU A 199 -17.99 62.51 -27.54
N ILE A 200 -17.70 61.22 -27.64
CA ILE A 200 -18.47 60.27 -28.47
C ILE A 200 -19.86 60.07 -27.89
N LEU A 201 -20.00 59.93 -26.57
CA LEU A 201 -21.30 59.78 -25.91
C LEU A 201 -22.22 61.00 -26.13
N HIS A 202 -21.65 62.20 -26.22
CA HIS A 202 -22.42 63.43 -26.49
C HIS A 202 -22.86 63.57 -27.96
N LYS A 203 -22.13 62.97 -28.91
CA LYS A 203 -22.35 63.13 -30.34
C LYS A 203 -23.05 61.94 -31.00
N ALA A 204 -22.94 60.74 -30.42
CA ALA A 204 -23.55 59.52 -30.95
C ALA A 204 -25.04 59.42 -30.59
N GLU A 205 -25.84 58.80 -31.45
CA GLU A 205 -27.25 58.56 -31.16
C GLU A 205 -27.42 57.62 -29.96
N ALA A 206 -28.28 58.00 -29.02
CA ALA A 206 -28.55 57.25 -27.80
C ALA A 206 -29.09 55.84 -28.13
N GLY A 207 -28.32 54.81 -27.76
CA GLY A 207 -28.63 53.40 -28.02
C GLY A 207 -27.91 52.78 -29.22
N SER A 208 -27.15 53.56 -30.00
CA SER A 208 -26.25 53.02 -31.04
C SER A 208 -25.15 52.12 -30.43
N GLN A 209 -24.55 51.26 -31.24
CA GLN A 209 -23.49 50.35 -30.78
C GLN A 209 -22.27 51.12 -30.26
N ILE A 210 -21.80 52.13 -31.01
CA ILE A 210 -20.66 52.98 -30.61
C ILE A 210 -20.95 53.74 -29.31
N HIS A 211 -22.20 54.21 -29.10
CA HIS A 211 -22.59 54.84 -27.84
C HIS A 211 -22.54 53.87 -26.66
N ARG A 212 -22.95 52.60 -26.85
CA ARG A 212 -22.86 51.58 -25.78
C ARG A 212 -21.41 51.20 -25.49
N ASP A 213 -20.62 50.94 -26.52
CA ASP A 213 -19.22 50.56 -26.38
C ASP A 213 -18.40 51.70 -25.74
N ALA A 214 -18.60 52.95 -26.17
CA ALA A 214 -17.95 54.12 -25.57
C ALA A 214 -18.35 54.33 -24.10
N ALA A 215 -19.61 54.07 -23.72
CA ALA A 215 -20.04 54.15 -22.32
C ALA A 215 -19.32 53.13 -21.44
N GLU A 216 -19.20 51.89 -21.93
CA GLU A 216 -18.51 50.81 -21.23
C GLU A 216 -17.01 51.11 -21.07
N TYR A 217 -16.33 51.52 -22.14
CA TYR A 217 -14.90 51.83 -22.08
C TYR A 217 -14.58 53.11 -21.32
N ARG A 218 -15.47 54.12 -21.33
CA ARG A 218 -15.36 55.29 -20.44
C ARG A 218 -15.42 54.85 -18.97
N GLN A 219 -16.40 54.04 -18.60
CA GLN A 219 -16.52 53.52 -17.24
C GLN A 219 -15.28 52.70 -16.84
N LYS A 220 -14.81 51.80 -17.72
CA LYS A 220 -13.57 51.03 -17.50
C LYS A 220 -12.35 51.94 -17.36
N ALA A 221 -12.22 52.98 -18.17
CA ALA A 221 -11.11 53.94 -18.06
C ALA A 221 -11.17 54.74 -16.75
N GLU A 222 -12.37 55.15 -16.32
CA GLU A 222 -12.59 55.83 -15.04
C GLU A 222 -12.23 54.92 -13.85
N GLU A 223 -12.65 53.65 -13.88
CA GLU A 223 -12.28 52.65 -12.88
C GLU A 223 -10.75 52.44 -12.83
N ARG A 224 -10.08 52.38 -13.99
CA ARG A 224 -8.62 52.20 -14.11
C ARG A 224 -7.83 53.43 -13.66
N LEU A 225 -8.35 54.62 -13.94
CA LEU A 225 -7.79 55.89 -13.45
C LEU A 225 -7.92 56.00 -11.93
N LEU A 226 -9.08 55.64 -11.36
CA LEU A 226 -9.31 55.58 -9.92
C LEU A 226 -8.45 54.51 -9.24
N ALA A 227 -8.18 53.39 -9.92
CA ALA A 227 -7.22 52.37 -9.47
C ALA A 227 -5.77 52.89 -9.48
N GLY A 228 -5.50 54.02 -10.14
CA GLY A 228 -4.21 54.70 -10.12
C GLY A 228 -3.20 54.19 -11.14
N GLU A 229 -3.67 53.65 -12.27
CA GLU A 229 -2.80 53.29 -13.39
C GLU A 229 -2.14 54.52 -13.99
N VAL A 230 -0.85 54.40 -14.28
CA VAL A 230 -0.02 55.46 -14.87
C VAL A 230 0.20 55.17 -16.35
N PRO A 231 0.23 56.21 -17.22
CA PRO A 231 0.61 56.08 -18.62
C PRO A 231 1.95 55.34 -18.79
N LEU A 232 2.07 54.51 -19.83
CA LEU A 232 3.30 53.73 -20.06
C LEU A 232 4.55 54.60 -20.26
N ASP A 233 4.39 55.79 -20.84
CA ASP A 233 5.50 56.70 -21.17
C ASP A 233 6.11 57.39 -19.95
N ASP A 234 5.36 57.48 -18.84
CA ASP A 234 5.80 58.15 -17.60
C ASP A 234 6.67 57.22 -16.73
N ILE A 235 6.70 55.93 -17.02
CA ILE A 235 7.46 54.93 -16.26
C ILE A 235 8.91 54.90 -16.77
N PRO A 236 9.92 54.97 -15.89
CA PRO A 236 11.32 54.87 -16.31
C PRO A 236 11.57 53.58 -17.10
N TYR A 237 12.21 53.70 -18.27
CA TYR A 237 12.52 52.55 -19.13
C TYR A 237 13.28 51.45 -18.37
N THR A 238 14.20 51.83 -17.49
CA THR A 238 14.97 50.91 -16.64
C THR A 238 14.09 50.09 -15.68
N ALA A 239 12.94 50.62 -15.26
CA ALA A 239 11.98 49.89 -14.44
C ALA A 239 11.18 48.89 -15.28
N VAL A 240 10.81 49.27 -16.51
CA VAL A 240 10.10 48.39 -17.46
C VAL A 240 10.99 47.21 -17.90
N ASP A 241 12.27 47.47 -18.18
CA ASP A 241 13.23 46.42 -18.53
C ASP A 241 13.39 45.39 -17.39
N LYS A 242 13.59 45.83 -16.15
CA LYS A 242 13.63 44.95 -14.96
C LYS A 242 12.34 44.12 -14.80
N GLN A 243 11.18 44.71 -15.07
CA GLN A 243 9.91 43.97 -15.02
C GLN A 243 9.80 42.91 -16.14
N SER A 244 10.31 43.21 -17.34
CA SER A 244 10.38 42.25 -18.45
C SER A 244 11.31 41.07 -18.11
N GLN A 245 12.47 41.36 -17.52
CA GLN A 245 13.39 40.35 -17.01
C GLN A 245 12.76 39.51 -15.91
N ALA A 246 12.05 40.13 -14.96
CA ALA A 246 11.34 39.41 -13.89
C ALA A 246 10.26 38.49 -14.44
N THR A 247 9.50 38.94 -15.45
CA THR A 247 8.48 38.11 -16.12
C THR A 247 9.13 36.90 -16.80
N SER A 248 10.33 37.07 -17.34
CA SER A 248 11.11 35.97 -17.91
C SER A 248 11.62 35.00 -16.83
N ALA A 249 12.09 35.50 -15.69
CA ALA A 249 12.48 34.67 -14.54
C ALA A 249 11.30 33.86 -13.98
N ILE A 250 10.11 34.46 -13.84
CA ILE A 250 8.87 33.75 -13.45
C ILE A 250 8.55 32.61 -14.43
N ARG A 251 8.66 32.85 -15.74
CA ARG A 251 8.43 31.81 -16.76
C ARG A 251 9.43 30.66 -16.68
N LEU A 252 10.65 30.92 -16.21
CA LEU A 252 11.69 29.93 -15.99
C LEU A 252 11.59 29.24 -14.62
N GLY A 253 10.66 29.65 -13.76
CA GLY A 253 10.51 29.14 -12.39
C GLY A 253 11.54 29.69 -11.40
N ASP A 254 12.35 30.67 -11.80
CA ASP A 254 13.29 31.37 -10.91
C ASP A 254 12.58 32.53 -10.19
N TYR A 255 11.80 32.15 -9.18
CA TYR A 255 11.04 33.11 -8.39
C TYR A 255 11.93 33.98 -7.50
N GLU A 256 13.13 33.53 -7.11
CA GLU A 256 14.04 34.33 -6.29
C GLU A 256 14.55 35.53 -7.07
N SER A 257 15.08 35.32 -8.29
CA SER A 257 15.52 36.40 -9.15
C SER A 257 14.36 37.31 -9.56
N ALA A 258 13.17 36.75 -9.80
CA ALA A 258 11.97 37.52 -10.12
C ALA A 258 11.57 38.50 -9.01
N ILE A 259 11.64 38.08 -7.74
CA ILE A 259 11.34 38.92 -6.57
C ILE A 259 12.32 40.11 -6.52
N LYS A 260 13.63 39.84 -6.66
CA LYS A 260 14.68 40.88 -6.66
C LYS A 260 14.48 41.88 -7.79
N LEU A 261 14.17 41.40 -9.00
CA LEU A 261 13.95 42.24 -10.18
C LEU A 261 12.67 43.09 -10.07
N LEU A 262 11.58 42.53 -9.53
CA LEU A 262 10.32 43.27 -9.31
C LEU A 262 10.45 44.33 -8.22
N ASP A 263 11.12 44.02 -7.10
CA ASP A 263 11.42 45.03 -6.07
C ASP A 263 12.27 46.14 -6.66
N ALA A 264 13.35 45.81 -7.38
CA ALA A 264 14.21 46.79 -8.03
C ALA A 264 13.44 47.67 -9.04
N ALA A 265 12.47 47.12 -9.79
CA ALA A 265 11.61 47.88 -10.69
C ALA A 265 10.70 48.86 -9.92
N ILE A 266 10.05 48.41 -8.85
CA ILE A 266 9.19 49.24 -7.99
C ILE A 266 10.01 50.36 -7.33
N GLN A 267 11.18 50.04 -6.77
CA GLN A 267 12.07 51.03 -6.16
C GLN A 267 12.55 52.08 -7.18
N THR A 268 12.82 51.68 -8.43
CA THR A 268 13.21 52.61 -9.50
C THR A 268 12.09 53.62 -9.78
N CYS A 269 10.82 53.20 -9.78
CA CYS A 269 9.68 54.10 -9.90
C CYS A 269 9.55 55.03 -8.69
N ILE A 270 9.70 54.51 -7.47
CA ILE A 270 9.65 55.30 -6.23
C ILE A 270 10.74 56.38 -6.23
N GLN A 271 11.98 56.02 -6.60
CA GLN A 271 13.11 56.94 -6.67
C GLN A 271 12.91 58.03 -7.72
N ALA A 272 12.28 57.70 -8.85
CA ALA A 272 11.88 58.65 -9.87
C ALA A 272 10.65 59.51 -9.48
N ASN A 273 10.08 59.29 -8.30
CA ASN A 273 8.84 59.90 -7.81
C ASN A 273 7.65 59.67 -8.78
N VAL A 274 7.62 58.49 -9.42
CA VAL A 274 6.57 58.02 -10.34
C VAL A 274 5.78 56.89 -9.66
N ARG A 275 4.46 56.89 -9.83
CA ARG A 275 3.60 55.83 -9.30
C ARG A 275 3.74 54.57 -10.16
N TYR A 276 3.99 53.42 -9.54
CA TYR A 276 4.19 52.16 -10.25
C TYR A 276 2.86 51.44 -10.57
N PRO A 277 2.81 50.61 -11.62
CA PRO A 277 1.64 49.78 -11.93
C PRO A 277 1.23 48.85 -10.77
N PRO A 278 -0.06 48.78 -10.40
CA PRO A 278 -0.51 47.92 -9.31
C PRO A 278 -0.29 46.43 -9.61
N GLU A 279 -0.26 46.05 -10.89
CA GLU A 279 0.03 44.68 -11.32
C GLU A 279 1.42 44.22 -10.90
N TRP A 280 2.41 45.11 -10.86
CA TRP A 280 3.79 44.74 -10.49
C TRP A 280 3.88 44.33 -9.03
N ASN A 281 3.15 45.02 -8.15
CA ASN A 281 3.05 44.62 -6.75
C ASN A 281 2.29 43.30 -6.62
N SER A 282 1.21 43.09 -7.37
CA SER A 282 0.52 41.80 -7.38
C SER A 282 1.44 40.66 -7.83
N GLN A 283 2.20 40.85 -8.91
CA GLN A 283 3.19 39.88 -9.40
C GLN A 283 4.28 39.62 -8.35
N PHE A 284 4.75 40.66 -7.66
CA PHE A 284 5.73 40.53 -6.59
C PHE A 284 5.18 39.70 -5.43
N GLN A 285 3.97 39.97 -4.96
CA GLN A 285 3.35 39.19 -3.88
C GLN A 285 3.16 37.72 -4.30
N SER A 286 2.64 37.47 -5.51
CA SER A 286 2.44 36.10 -6.01
C SER A 286 3.76 35.34 -6.18
N ALA A 287 4.79 35.96 -6.77
CA ALA A 287 6.12 35.34 -6.90
C ALA A 287 6.72 35.00 -5.53
N ARG A 288 6.53 35.90 -4.55
CA ARG A 288 6.99 35.69 -3.18
C ARG A 288 6.24 34.55 -2.48
N GLU A 289 4.92 34.48 -2.60
CA GLU A 289 4.11 33.40 -2.03
C GLU A 289 4.54 32.03 -2.59
N ILE A 290 4.78 31.95 -3.90
CA ILE A 290 5.25 30.73 -4.55
C ILE A 290 6.67 30.35 -4.07
N HIS A 291 7.59 31.31 -4.02
CA HIS A 291 8.95 31.08 -3.51
C HIS A 291 8.95 30.57 -2.06
N MET A 292 8.16 31.21 -1.18
CA MET A 292 7.98 30.77 0.19
C MET A 292 7.40 29.35 0.27
N ALA A 293 6.43 29.02 -0.59
CA ALA A 293 5.85 27.69 -0.61
C ALA A 293 6.88 26.60 -0.99
N TYR A 294 7.82 26.89 -1.89
CA TYR A 294 8.96 26.00 -2.16
C TYR A 294 9.88 25.84 -0.95
N LYS A 295 10.21 26.93 -0.24
CA LYS A 295 10.98 26.84 1.02
C LYS A 295 10.26 26.01 2.09
N VAL A 296 8.93 26.13 2.19
CA VAL A 296 8.11 25.31 3.10
C VAL A 296 8.12 23.84 2.67
N LYS A 297 8.10 23.54 1.36
CA LYS A 297 8.25 22.17 0.84
C LYS A 297 9.60 21.58 1.25
N GLU A 298 10.69 22.32 1.08
CA GLU A 298 12.04 21.90 1.48
C GLU A 298 12.15 21.61 2.99
N LYS A 299 11.53 22.43 3.84
CA LYS A 299 11.43 22.13 5.29
C LYS A 299 10.73 20.80 5.55
N GLY A 300 9.69 20.48 4.76
CA GLY A 300 9.04 19.18 4.81
C GLY A 300 9.98 18.03 4.45
N ASP A 301 10.84 18.22 3.44
CA ASP A 301 11.83 17.22 3.02
C ASP A 301 12.89 16.98 4.10
N ILE A 302 13.33 18.06 4.76
CA ILE A 302 14.26 17.98 5.91
C ILE A 302 13.59 17.24 7.07
N ALA A 303 12.37 17.62 7.45
CA ALA A 303 11.60 16.94 8.49
C ALA A 303 11.42 15.45 8.19
N LEU A 304 11.17 15.10 6.93
CA LEU A 304 11.06 13.72 6.48
C LEU A 304 12.37 12.95 6.67
N SER A 305 13.51 13.54 6.29
CA SER A 305 14.83 12.91 6.46
C SER A 305 15.23 12.73 7.93
N ASN A 306 14.72 13.58 8.83
CA ASN A 306 14.87 13.43 10.28
C ASN A 306 13.92 12.38 10.88
N GLY A 307 13.02 11.79 10.08
CA GLY A 307 12.04 10.80 10.52
C GLY A 307 10.76 11.41 11.12
N GLU A 308 10.57 12.72 11.02
CA GLU A 308 9.42 13.45 11.57
C GLU A 308 8.25 13.47 10.58
N LEU A 309 7.60 12.33 10.40
CA LEU A 309 6.52 12.13 9.42
C LEU A 309 5.35 13.12 9.59
N ASP A 310 5.05 13.53 10.82
CA ASP A 310 3.96 14.46 11.12
C ASP A 310 4.28 15.90 10.72
N ALA A 311 5.50 16.35 11.02
CA ALA A 311 5.99 17.67 10.62
C ALA A 311 6.10 17.76 9.10
N ALA A 312 6.68 16.73 8.46
CA ALA A 312 6.77 16.64 6.99
C ALA A 312 5.40 16.77 6.32
N ARG A 313 4.40 16.04 6.82
CA ARG A 313 3.02 16.11 6.31
C ARG A 313 2.44 17.53 6.45
N GLN A 314 2.64 18.18 7.59
CA GLN A 314 2.14 19.54 7.83
C GLN A 314 2.77 20.55 6.88
N TYR A 315 4.10 20.48 6.70
CA TYR A 315 4.83 21.36 5.78
C TYR A 315 4.37 21.16 4.33
N TRP A 316 4.34 19.92 3.84
CA TRP A 316 3.86 19.63 2.48
C TRP A 316 2.39 20.02 2.26
N THR A 317 1.52 19.84 3.26
CA THR A 317 0.11 20.29 3.17
C THR A 317 0.02 21.81 3.02
N ASN A 318 0.89 22.56 3.71
CA ASN A 318 0.90 24.01 3.62
C ASN A 318 1.47 24.48 2.28
N ALA A 319 2.52 23.83 1.78
CA ALA A 319 3.09 24.11 0.46
C ALA A 319 2.08 23.84 -0.68
N GLN A 320 1.32 22.73 -0.60
CA GLN A 320 0.32 22.35 -1.60
C GLN A 320 -0.82 23.38 -1.77
N LYS A 321 -1.12 24.19 -0.75
CA LYS A 321 -2.16 25.23 -0.86
C LYS A 321 -1.80 26.33 -1.86
N VAL A 322 -0.51 26.51 -2.13
CA VAL A 322 0.03 27.54 -3.02
C VAL A 322 0.61 26.91 -4.29
N LEU A 323 1.25 25.73 -4.16
CA LEU A 323 1.83 25.00 -5.27
C LEU A 323 0.82 24.03 -5.88
N GLU A 324 0.42 24.26 -7.14
CA GLU A 324 -0.40 23.34 -7.94
C GLU A 324 0.46 22.19 -8.53
N ASP A 325 1.25 21.53 -7.68
CA ASP A 325 2.20 20.47 -8.06
C ASP A 325 1.55 19.08 -7.87
N GLU A 326 1.39 18.35 -8.98
CA GLU A 326 0.84 16.98 -8.99
C GLU A 326 1.77 16.00 -8.26
N GLU A 327 3.09 16.17 -8.36
CA GLU A 327 4.08 15.32 -7.71
C GLU A 327 4.04 15.48 -6.17
N LEU A 328 3.88 16.72 -5.69
CA LEU A 328 3.69 17.01 -4.26
C LEU A 328 2.40 16.39 -3.74
N THR A 329 1.33 16.44 -4.54
CA THR A 329 0.03 15.85 -4.19
C THR A 329 0.14 14.33 -4.03
N GLN A 330 0.82 13.66 -4.96
CA GLN A 330 1.07 12.23 -4.89
C GLN A 330 1.95 11.87 -3.68
N SER A 331 3.03 12.63 -3.47
CA SER A 331 3.96 12.45 -2.34
C SER A 331 3.24 12.58 -0.99
N LEU A 332 2.30 13.52 -0.87
CA LEU A 332 1.49 13.69 0.34
C LEU A 332 0.59 12.46 0.61
N GLN A 333 -0.02 11.90 -0.43
CA GLN A 333 -0.85 10.68 -0.29
C GLN A 333 0.01 9.48 0.12
N ASP A 334 1.18 9.30 -0.50
CA ASP A 334 2.10 8.23 -0.14
C ASP A 334 2.65 8.41 1.28
N LEU A 335 2.92 9.64 1.72
CA LEU A 335 3.34 9.94 3.09
C LEU A 335 2.24 9.62 4.12
N GLN A 336 0.97 9.93 3.80
CA GLN A 336 -0.16 9.57 4.65
C GLN A 336 -0.33 8.05 4.77
N ALA A 337 -0.20 7.33 3.64
CA ALA A 337 -0.23 5.87 3.64
C ALA A 337 0.93 5.27 4.44
N ALA A 338 2.14 5.81 4.29
CA ALA A 338 3.33 5.41 5.04
C ALA A 338 3.14 5.62 6.56
N LYS A 339 2.67 6.81 6.96
CA LYS A 339 2.39 7.11 8.38
C LYS A 339 1.36 6.14 8.97
N LYS A 340 0.28 5.87 8.24
CA LYS A 340 -0.75 4.91 8.67
C LYS A 340 -0.13 3.52 8.85
N ALA A 341 0.64 3.06 7.87
CA ALA A 341 1.30 1.75 7.92
C ALA A 341 2.29 1.64 9.10
N VAL A 342 3.03 2.71 9.41
CA VAL A 342 3.91 2.76 10.60
C VAL A 342 3.09 2.66 11.88
N THR A 343 2.00 3.43 11.99
CA THR A 343 1.13 3.42 13.18
C THR A 343 0.51 2.03 13.40
N ASP A 344 -0.09 1.47 12.35
CA ASP A 344 -0.73 0.16 12.38
C ASP A 344 0.31 -0.94 12.66
N GLY A 345 1.50 -0.86 12.06
CA GLY A 345 2.62 -1.78 12.30
C GLY A 345 3.16 -1.73 13.72
N MET A 346 3.26 -0.54 14.33
CA MET A 346 3.62 -0.39 15.74
C MET A 346 2.59 -1.01 16.69
N ILE A 347 1.30 -0.86 16.38
CA ILE A 347 0.21 -1.47 17.16
C ILE A 347 0.29 -3.00 17.04
N LEU A 348 0.40 -3.54 15.83
CA LEU A 348 0.45 -4.97 15.58
C LEU A 348 1.69 -5.63 16.16
N SER A 349 2.86 -4.99 16.05
CA SER A 349 4.11 -5.53 16.63
C SER A 349 4.08 -5.62 18.15
N ARG A 350 3.29 -4.78 18.84
CA ARG A 350 3.17 -4.78 20.32
C ARG A 350 2.04 -5.67 20.85
N ASN A 351 0.93 -5.79 20.12
CA ASN A 351 -0.32 -6.35 20.64
C ASN A 351 -0.63 -7.77 20.17
N VAL A 352 0.16 -8.32 19.25
CA VAL A 352 -0.07 -9.69 18.78
C VAL A 352 0.46 -10.70 19.80
N VAL A 353 -0.39 -11.07 20.75
CA VAL A 353 -0.17 -12.14 21.72
C VAL A 353 -1.36 -13.09 21.65
N GLY A 354 -1.19 -14.25 21.00
CA GLY A 354 -2.21 -15.31 20.95
C GLY A 354 -2.40 -15.94 19.57
N PRO A 355 -3.29 -16.95 19.45
CA PRO A 355 -3.67 -17.52 18.17
C PRO A 355 -4.40 -16.46 17.35
N LEU A 356 -3.87 -16.17 16.16
CA LEU A 356 -4.42 -15.16 15.27
C LEU A 356 -5.50 -15.78 14.38
N ASN A 357 -6.54 -15.00 14.11
CA ASN A 357 -7.52 -15.37 13.10
C ASN A 357 -7.07 -14.91 11.70
N GLU A 358 -7.75 -15.41 10.68
CA GLU A 358 -7.48 -15.09 9.26
C GLU A 358 -7.53 -13.57 8.99
N GLN A 359 -8.45 -12.85 9.63
CA GLN A 359 -8.57 -11.40 9.46
C GLN A 359 -7.33 -10.66 9.97
N GLN A 360 -6.84 -10.99 11.17
CA GLN A 360 -5.65 -10.37 11.75
C GLN A 360 -4.40 -10.67 10.93
N ILE A 361 -4.32 -11.87 10.35
CA ILE A 361 -3.24 -12.23 9.42
C ILE A 361 -3.31 -11.39 8.14
N ASN A 362 -4.50 -11.22 7.57
CA ASN A 362 -4.68 -10.36 6.39
C ASN A 362 -4.33 -8.89 6.67
N GLU A 363 -4.73 -8.36 7.83
CA GLU A 363 -4.36 -7.03 8.29
C GLU A 363 -2.83 -6.89 8.40
N LEU A 364 -2.17 -7.88 9.00
CA LEU A 364 -0.72 -7.89 9.16
C LEU A 364 0.03 -8.00 7.83
N THR A 365 -0.45 -8.82 6.89
CA THR A 365 0.10 -8.89 5.51
C THR A 365 -0.11 -7.57 4.77
N THR A 366 -1.27 -6.93 4.93
CA THR A 366 -1.58 -5.62 4.33
C THR A 366 -0.63 -4.54 4.85
N VAL A 367 -0.42 -4.49 6.18
CA VAL A 367 0.51 -3.56 6.81
C VAL A 367 1.94 -3.82 6.38
N LEU A 368 2.36 -5.09 6.26
CA LEU A 368 3.69 -5.45 5.78
C LEU A 368 3.92 -4.96 4.35
N GLN A 369 2.97 -5.16 3.44
CA GLN A 369 3.04 -4.66 2.07
C GLN A 369 3.06 -3.13 2.02
N ALA A 370 2.25 -2.46 2.84
CA ALA A 370 2.23 -1.01 2.92
C ALA A 370 3.57 -0.45 3.45
N LEU A 371 4.18 -1.08 4.45
CA LEU A 371 5.50 -0.72 4.97
C LEU A 371 6.62 -0.99 3.96
N GLN A 372 6.53 -2.09 3.19
CA GLN A 372 7.48 -2.36 2.09
C GLN A 372 7.38 -1.29 1.01
N LYS A 373 6.17 -0.91 0.59
CA LYS A 373 5.96 0.21 -0.35
C LYS A 373 6.52 1.50 0.23
N ALA A 374 6.19 1.82 1.47
CA ALA A 374 6.67 3.02 2.16
C ALA A 374 8.20 3.08 2.22
N ARG A 375 8.88 1.95 2.45
CA ARG A 375 10.34 1.85 2.42
C ARG A 375 10.92 2.13 1.03
N THR A 376 10.24 1.69 -0.03
CA THR A 376 10.68 1.98 -1.41
C THR A 376 10.47 3.43 -1.80
N THR A 377 9.40 4.06 -1.32
CA THR A 377 9.08 5.47 -1.61
C THR A 377 9.93 6.43 -0.77
N PHE A 378 10.20 6.10 0.49
CA PHE A 378 10.93 6.94 1.45
C PHE A 378 12.11 6.18 2.09
N PRO A 379 13.16 5.85 1.32
CA PRO A 379 14.29 5.07 1.81
C PRO A 379 15.10 5.75 2.93
N GLN A 380 15.01 7.07 3.05
CA GLN A 380 15.75 7.89 4.01
C GLN A 380 15.13 7.90 5.42
N VAL A 381 13.92 7.35 5.61
CA VAL A 381 13.18 7.44 6.87
C VAL A 381 13.48 6.23 7.77
N PRO A 382 14.19 6.40 8.90
CA PRO A 382 14.60 5.28 9.76
C PRO A 382 13.41 4.60 10.46
N THR A 383 12.38 5.35 10.84
CA THR A 383 11.22 4.82 11.58
C THR A 383 10.42 3.80 10.77
N ILE A 384 10.39 3.92 9.44
CA ILE A 384 9.75 2.95 8.54
C ILE A 384 10.53 1.64 8.55
N GLU A 385 11.86 1.70 8.47
CA GLU A 385 12.71 0.50 8.50
C GLU A 385 12.63 -0.22 9.86
N GLU A 386 12.71 0.51 10.96
CA GLU A 386 12.59 -0.06 12.31
C GLU A 386 11.23 -0.77 12.50
N THR A 387 10.14 -0.12 12.06
CA THR A 387 8.79 -0.70 12.17
C THR A 387 8.65 -1.92 11.26
N LEU A 388 9.18 -1.86 10.04
CA LEU A 388 9.17 -3.00 9.11
C LEU A 388 9.89 -4.20 9.71
N ILE A 389 11.08 -4.00 10.29
CA ILE A 389 11.83 -5.07 10.95
C ILE A 389 11.04 -5.65 12.13
N GLY A 390 10.42 -4.78 12.95
CA GLY A 390 9.59 -5.22 14.07
C GLY A 390 8.40 -6.08 13.64
N VAL A 391 7.68 -5.66 12.59
CA VAL A 391 6.56 -6.42 12.03
C VAL A 391 7.04 -7.73 11.42
N GLN A 392 8.15 -7.74 10.67
CA GLN A 392 8.72 -8.97 10.11
C GLN A 392 9.13 -9.97 11.18
N GLN A 393 9.76 -9.52 12.27
CA GLN A 393 10.09 -10.41 13.40
C GLN A 393 8.83 -11.02 14.01
N GLN A 394 7.74 -10.26 14.08
CA GLN A 394 6.48 -10.75 14.59
C GLN A 394 5.83 -11.77 13.65
N VAL A 395 5.82 -11.50 12.34
CA VAL A 395 5.43 -12.45 11.27
C VAL A 395 6.14 -13.80 11.46
N PHE A 396 7.47 -13.78 11.66
CA PHE A 396 8.25 -15.00 11.85
C PHE A 396 7.83 -15.78 13.10
N LYS A 397 7.64 -15.10 14.24
CA LYS A 397 7.19 -15.74 15.47
C LYS A 397 5.79 -16.36 15.32
N ILE A 398 4.88 -15.64 14.69
CA ILE A 398 3.51 -16.11 14.42
C ILE A 398 3.56 -17.37 13.57
N ARG A 399 4.29 -17.32 12.46
CA ARG A 399 4.46 -18.45 11.55
C ARG A 399 4.96 -19.68 12.29
N ASP A 400 5.99 -19.51 13.13
CA ASP A 400 6.57 -20.63 13.89
C ASP A 400 5.56 -21.22 14.90
N VAL A 401 4.73 -20.38 15.55
CA VAL A 401 3.66 -20.84 16.46
C VAL A 401 2.57 -21.60 15.70
N LEU A 402 2.05 -21.05 14.59
CA LEU A 402 1.02 -21.71 13.78
C LEU A 402 1.53 -23.04 13.22
N TYR A 403 2.79 -23.08 12.77
CA TYR A 403 3.41 -24.30 12.26
C TYR A 403 3.51 -25.37 13.35
N GLN A 404 3.95 -25.00 14.56
CA GLN A 404 4.00 -25.93 15.71
C GLN A 404 2.61 -26.44 16.10
N GLN A 405 1.59 -25.58 16.10
CA GLN A 405 0.20 -25.98 16.37
C GLN A 405 -0.33 -26.94 15.30
N GLY A 406 -0.07 -26.67 14.02
CA GLY A 406 -0.42 -27.57 12.92
C GLY A 406 0.24 -28.95 13.05
N GLU A 407 1.51 -29.01 13.45
CA GLU A 407 2.20 -30.27 13.74
C GLU A 407 1.61 -31.01 14.95
N GLU A 408 1.23 -30.30 16.00
CA GLU A 408 0.57 -30.90 17.17
C GLU A 408 -0.78 -31.51 16.79
N TYR A 409 -1.60 -30.80 16.01
CA TYR A 409 -2.86 -31.34 15.50
C TYR A 409 -2.66 -32.56 14.59
N LEU A 410 -1.60 -32.59 13.78
CA LEU A 410 -1.23 -33.77 13.00
C LEU A 410 -0.88 -34.97 13.89
N GLN A 411 -0.13 -34.75 14.97
CA GLN A 411 0.18 -35.82 15.93
C GLN A 411 -1.07 -36.33 16.66
N GLU A 412 -1.99 -35.44 17.03
CA GLU A 412 -3.25 -35.81 17.66
C GLU A 412 -4.20 -36.52 16.67
N ALA A 413 -4.20 -36.14 15.40
CA ALA A 413 -4.92 -36.86 14.34
C ALA A 413 -4.42 -38.31 14.19
N GLN A 414 -3.11 -38.55 14.31
CA GLN A 414 -2.54 -39.90 14.27
C GLN A 414 -2.88 -40.74 15.51
N ARG A 415 -3.11 -40.10 16.65
CA ARG A 415 -3.48 -40.75 17.93
C ARG A 415 -4.99 -40.85 18.14
N ALA A 416 -5.79 -40.29 17.23
CA ALA A 416 -7.22 -40.25 17.32
C ALA A 416 -7.83 -41.66 17.45
N LYS A 417 -8.82 -41.78 18.34
CA LYS A 417 -9.48 -43.07 18.62
C LYS A 417 -10.73 -43.30 17.79
N SER A 418 -11.21 -42.27 17.11
CA SER A 418 -12.37 -42.31 16.22
C SER A 418 -12.05 -41.58 14.91
N LEU A 419 -12.74 -41.96 13.84
CA LEU A 419 -12.63 -41.25 12.56
C LEU A 419 -13.13 -39.81 12.68
N SER A 420 -14.19 -39.55 13.45
CA SER A 420 -14.69 -38.19 13.68
C SER A 420 -13.66 -37.29 14.36
N ASP A 421 -12.97 -37.77 15.39
CA ASP A 421 -11.92 -37.00 16.05
C ASP A 421 -10.73 -36.78 15.12
N ARG A 422 -10.36 -37.81 14.35
CA ARG A 422 -9.29 -37.72 13.35
C ARG A 422 -9.58 -36.65 12.31
N ARG A 423 -10.79 -36.61 11.73
CA ARG A 423 -11.17 -35.54 10.79
C ARG A 423 -11.05 -34.17 11.45
N ARG A 424 -11.63 -33.98 12.64
CA ARG A 424 -11.58 -32.68 13.33
C ARG A 424 -10.16 -32.17 13.51
N TRP A 425 -9.24 -33.05 13.92
CA TRP A 425 -7.82 -32.69 14.06
C TRP A 425 -7.16 -32.40 12.70
N LEU A 426 -7.44 -33.19 11.67
CA LEU A 426 -6.93 -32.93 10.31
C LEU A 426 -7.43 -31.62 9.73
N GLU A 427 -8.71 -31.28 9.92
CA GLU A 427 -9.28 -29.99 9.51
C GLU A 427 -8.64 -28.83 10.27
N SER A 428 -8.43 -28.98 11.58
CA SER A 428 -7.73 -27.97 12.39
C SER A 428 -6.28 -27.79 11.93
N ALA A 429 -5.56 -28.88 11.66
CA ALA A 429 -4.21 -28.83 11.09
C ALA A 429 -4.20 -28.13 9.73
N LEU A 430 -5.17 -28.43 8.86
CA LEU A 430 -5.28 -27.80 7.55
C LEU A 430 -5.47 -26.29 7.68
N THR A 431 -6.33 -25.83 8.59
CA THR A 431 -6.54 -24.41 8.83
C THR A 431 -5.24 -23.72 9.28
N GLU A 432 -4.49 -24.31 10.22
CA GLU A 432 -3.23 -23.70 10.67
C GLU A 432 -2.18 -23.60 9.55
N PHE A 433 -2.02 -24.65 8.74
CA PHE A 433 -1.06 -24.60 7.61
C PHE A 433 -1.49 -23.64 6.50
N GLN A 434 -2.80 -23.46 6.28
CA GLN A 434 -3.30 -22.41 5.37
C GLN A 434 -2.96 -21.01 5.89
N LEU A 435 -3.11 -20.78 7.20
CA LEU A 435 -2.72 -19.52 7.83
C LEU A 435 -1.21 -19.28 7.73
N VAL A 436 -0.38 -20.32 7.91
CA VAL A 436 1.08 -20.24 7.69
C VAL A 436 1.41 -19.78 6.27
N GLN A 437 0.74 -20.33 5.25
CA GLN A 437 0.97 -19.96 3.86
C GLN A 437 0.59 -18.50 3.61
N LEU A 438 -0.55 -18.06 4.15
CA LEU A 438 -1.05 -16.69 4.02
C LEU A 438 -0.09 -15.66 4.67
N VAL A 439 0.45 -15.97 5.85
CA VAL A 439 1.45 -15.16 6.55
C VAL A 439 2.78 -15.09 5.78
N SER A 440 3.17 -16.18 5.13
CA SER A 440 4.47 -16.27 4.44
C SER A 440 4.48 -15.54 3.11
N GLY A 441 3.31 -15.37 2.48
CA GLY A 441 3.20 -14.77 1.14
C GLY A 441 3.88 -15.58 0.03
N ASP A 442 4.33 -16.80 0.33
CA ASP A 442 4.98 -17.70 -0.61
C ASP A 442 3.90 -18.49 -1.38
N ALA A 443 4.06 -18.57 -2.70
CA ALA A 443 3.19 -19.33 -3.57
C ALA A 443 3.44 -20.85 -3.47
N GLY A 444 4.55 -21.27 -2.84
CA GLY A 444 4.83 -22.67 -2.54
C GLY A 444 3.80 -23.26 -1.57
N SER A 445 3.24 -24.43 -1.90
CA SER A 445 2.41 -25.16 -0.94
C SER A 445 3.29 -25.77 0.15
N ASP A 446 2.90 -25.56 1.40
CA ASP A 446 3.59 -26.16 2.54
C ASP A 446 3.59 -27.71 2.40
N PRO A 447 4.74 -28.39 2.56
CA PRO A 447 4.79 -29.85 2.51
C PRO A 447 3.79 -30.53 3.44
N ASN A 448 3.59 -29.98 4.65
CA ASN A 448 2.63 -30.50 5.62
C ASN A 448 1.19 -30.28 5.18
N MET A 449 0.89 -29.20 4.44
CA MET A 449 -0.43 -29.00 3.86
C MET A 449 -0.77 -30.11 2.86
N ASN A 450 0.17 -30.50 1.99
CA ASN A 450 -0.04 -31.61 1.05
C ASN A 450 -0.26 -32.94 1.80
N ILE A 451 0.49 -33.18 2.89
CA ILE A 451 0.33 -34.36 3.74
C ILE A 451 -1.07 -34.39 4.37
N VAL A 452 -1.53 -33.27 4.93
CA VAL A 452 -2.87 -33.17 5.54
C VAL A 452 -3.97 -33.41 4.52
N GLN A 453 -3.86 -32.83 3.32
CA GLN A 453 -4.81 -33.05 2.23
C GLN A 453 -4.86 -34.52 1.81
N GLN A 454 -3.72 -35.19 1.71
CA GLN A 454 -3.68 -36.63 1.43
C GLN A 454 -4.34 -37.43 2.57
N MET A 455 -4.08 -37.08 3.82
CA MET A 455 -4.72 -37.72 4.97
C MET A 455 -6.24 -37.51 4.98
N LEU A 456 -6.74 -36.33 4.61
CA LEU A 456 -8.18 -36.05 4.47
C LEU A 456 -8.80 -36.90 3.34
N GLN A 457 -8.14 -37.06 2.20
CA GLN A 457 -8.61 -37.97 1.15
C GLN A 457 -8.72 -39.42 1.66
N THR A 458 -7.72 -39.89 2.41
CA THR A 458 -7.81 -41.23 3.02
C THR A 458 -8.95 -41.30 4.04
N GLN A 459 -9.18 -40.23 4.81
CA GLN A 459 -10.27 -40.13 5.78
C GLN A 459 -11.64 -40.26 5.09
N ASP A 460 -11.85 -39.53 4.00
CA ASP A 460 -13.10 -39.56 3.22
C ASP A 460 -13.38 -40.95 2.63
N SER A 461 -12.33 -41.62 2.14
CA SER A 461 -12.42 -43.00 1.66
C SER A 461 -12.83 -43.98 2.76
N LEU A 462 -12.21 -43.89 3.95
CA LEU A 462 -12.50 -44.79 5.07
C LEU A 462 -13.93 -44.64 5.59
N GLU A 463 -14.46 -43.43 5.59
CA GLU A 463 -15.83 -43.16 6.03
C GLU A 463 -16.86 -43.60 5.01
N SER A 464 -16.57 -43.43 3.73
CA SER A 464 -17.37 -43.98 2.65
C SER A 464 -17.43 -45.52 2.75
N GLN A 465 -16.29 -46.16 3.02
CA GLN A 465 -16.21 -47.60 3.28
C GLN A 465 -17.03 -48.03 4.50
N LEU A 466 -17.02 -47.28 5.61
CA LEU A 466 -17.88 -47.59 6.77
C LEU A 466 -19.37 -47.50 6.45
N LEU A 467 -19.75 -46.49 5.67
CA LEU A 467 -21.14 -46.27 5.29
C LEU A 467 -21.63 -47.35 4.31
N GLU A 468 -20.81 -47.70 3.32
CA GLU A 468 -21.07 -48.81 2.40
C GLU A 468 -21.12 -50.16 3.14
N ALA A 469 -20.19 -50.38 4.08
CA ALA A 469 -20.17 -51.57 4.94
C ALA A 469 -21.47 -51.67 5.77
N GLU A 470 -21.97 -50.57 6.32
CA GLU A 470 -23.23 -50.55 7.06
C GLU A 470 -24.43 -50.88 6.16
N GLU A 471 -24.49 -50.28 4.96
CA GLU A 471 -25.57 -50.51 3.99
C GLU A 471 -25.56 -51.95 3.48
N LEU A 472 -24.41 -52.47 3.07
CA LEU A 472 -24.25 -53.86 2.64
C LEU A 472 -24.60 -54.83 3.76
N LEU A 473 -24.22 -54.54 5.01
CA LEU A 473 -24.58 -55.40 6.12
C LEU A 473 -26.09 -55.44 6.39
N HIS A 474 -26.82 -54.36 6.05
CA HIS A 474 -28.27 -54.33 6.16
C HIS A 474 -28.97 -55.21 5.11
N HIS A 475 -28.38 -55.34 3.91
CA HIS A 475 -28.99 -56.03 2.76
C HIS A 475 -28.44 -57.45 2.49
N SER A 476 -27.21 -57.75 2.92
CA SER A 476 -26.42 -58.90 2.44
C SER A 476 -26.90 -60.30 2.83
N GLY A 477 -27.88 -60.42 3.73
CA GLY A 477 -28.53 -61.70 4.04
C GLY A 477 -27.55 -62.86 4.30
N ASP A 478 -27.47 -63.82 3.36
CA ASP A 478 -26.64 -65.03 3.40
C ASP A 478 -25.46 -65.02 2.39
N ASP A 479 -25.24 -63.90 1.69
CA ASP A 479 -24.33 -63.81 0.54
C ASP A 479 -22.87 -63.65 0.96
N ALA A 480 -22.08 -64.70 0.72
CA ALA A 480 -20.70 -64.81 1.21
C ALA A 480 -19.75 -63.74 0.63
N SER A 481 -19.97 -63.32 -0.61
CA SER A 481 -19.12 -62.32 -1.29
C SER A 481 -19.32 -60.92 -0.71
N GLU A 482 -20.56 -60.56 -0.39
CA GLU A 482 -20.88 -59.25 0.18
C GLU A 482 -20.36 -59.15 1.61
N LEU A 483 -20.52 -60.19 2.42
CA LEU A 483 -19.93 -60.23 3.77
C LEU A 483 -18.40 -60.17 3.74
N ALA A 484 -17.77 -60.78 2.73
CA ALA A 484 -16.32 -60.70 2.55
C ALA A 484 -15.86 -59.30 2.11
N ALA A 485 -16.65 -58.59 1.28
CA ALA A 485 -16.40 -57.19 0.95
C ALA A 485 -16.47 -56.31 2.20
N VAL A 486 -17.55 -56.42 2.98
CA VAL A 486 -17.71 -55.72 4.26
C VAL A 486 -16.55 -56.01 5.21
N LEU A 487 -16.07 -57.26 5.28
CA LEU A 487 -14.92 -57.60 6.12
C LEU A 487 -13.63 -56.88 5.67
N ASN A 488 -13.41 -56.73 4.36
CA ASN A 488 -12.25 -56.01 3.85
C ASN A 488 -12.36 -54.51 4.16
N ASP A 489 -13.53 -53.90 3.94
CA ASP A 489 -13.76 -52.48 4.23
C ASP A 489 -13.53 -52.18 5.71
N LEU A 490 -14.08 -53.01 6.61
CA LEU A 490 -13.86 -52.84 8.05
C LEU A 490 -12.40 -53.11 8.46
N ARG A 491 -11.64 -53.91 7.69
CA ARG A 491 -10.22 -54.16 7.96
C ARG A 491 -9.37 -52.95 7.61
N ASP A 492 -9.60 -52.31 6.48
CA ASP A 492 -8.93 -51.08 6.07
C ASP A 492 -9.12 -49.98 7.13
N VAL A 493 -10.35 -49.84 7.65
CA VAL A 493 -10.66 -48.91 8.75
C VAL A 493 -9.95 -49.30 10.05
N LYS A 494 -9.90 -50.60 10.38
CA LYS A 494 -9.25 -51.09 11.60
C LYS A 494 -7.73 -50.84 11.60
N ASP A 495 -7.09 -50.92 10.44
CA ASP A 495 -5.64 -50.71 10.32
C ASP A 495 -5.25 -49.25 10.60
N VAL A 496 -6.17 -48.30 10.40
CA VAL A 496 -5.95 -46.88 10.68
C VAL A 496 -6.51 -46.46 12.04
N VAL A 497 -7.76 -46.81 12.37
CA VAL A 497 -8.44 -46.42 13.61
C VAL A 497 -9.07 -47.65 14.29
N PRO A 498 -8.26 -48.47 15.00
CA PRO A 498 -8.74 -49.75 15.56
C PRO A 498 -9.77 -49.63 16.68
N ASN A 499 -9.89 -48.43 17.27
CA ASN A 499 -10.75 -48.16 18.43
C ASN A 499 -12.06 -47.45 18.09
N ASP A 500 -12.36 -47.28 16.79
CA ASP A 500 -13.52 -46.53 16.36
C ASP A 500 -14.85 -47.14 16.88
N PRO A 501 -15.78 -46.34 17.43
CA PRO A 501 -17.06 -46.83 17.95
C PRO A 501 -17.96 -47.49 16.90
N GLN A 502 -18.01 -46.95 15.68
CA GLN A 502 -18.83 -47.50 14.59
C GLN A 502 -18.21 -48.79 14.09
N LEU A 503 -16.89 -48.83 13.87
CA LEU A 503 -16.16 -50.05 13.54
C LEU A 503 -16.44 -51.18 14.53
N ARG A 504 -16.39 -50.90 15.84
CA ARG A 504 -16.67 -51.90 16.89
C ARG A 504 -18.11 -52.41 16.84
N THR A 505 -19.05 -51.56 16.46
CA THR A 505 -20.48 -51.93 16.35
C THR A 505 -20.71 -52.79 15.12
N LEU A 506 -20.20 -52.36 13.97
CA LEU A 506 -20.33 -53.10 12.70
C LEU A 506 -19.57 -54.43 12.73
N SER A 507 -18.35 -54.48 13.29
CA SER A 507 -17.60 -55.73 13.44
C SER A 507 -18.29 -56.75 14.35
N ARG A 508 -19.01 -56.31 15.39
CA ARG A 508 -19.86 -57.21 16.20
C ARG A 508 -21.03 -57.74 15.37
N ARG A 509 -21.76 -56.85 14.69
CA ARG A 509 -22.91 -57.22 13.86
C ARG A 509 -22.52 -58.17 12.72
N LEU A 510 -21.39 -57.91 12.05
CA LEU A 510 -20.84 -58.79 11.01
C LEU A 510 -20.48 -60.17 11.54
N ARG A 511 -19.84 -60.25 12.71
CA ARG A 511 -19.55 -61.55 13.34
C ARG A 511 -20.83 -62.32 13.64
N ASP A 512 -21.83 -61.64 14.20
CA ASP A 512 -23.10 -62.25 14.54
C ASP A 512 -23.79 -62.78 13.28
N GLN A 513 -23.73 -62.03 12.17
CA GLN A 513 -24.20 -62.47 10.85
C GLN A 513 -23.47 -63.74 10.37
N TYR A 514 -22.14 -63.79 10.45
CA TYR A 514 -21.37 -64.99 10.09
C TYR A 514 -21.73 -66.20 10.96
N LEU A 515 -21.93 -66.00 12.27
CA LEU A 515 -22.33 -67.06 13.19
C LEU A 515 -23.75 -67.55 12.91
N GLU A 516 -24.67 -66.66 12.58
CA GLU A 516 -26.04 -67.02 12.19
C GLU A 516 -26.08 -67.76 10.86
N ASN A 517 -25.29 -67.34 9.87
CA ASN A 517 -25.18 -68.02 8.59
C ASN A 517 -24.56 -69.41 8.74
N ALA A 518 -23.53 -69.55 9.58
CA ALA A 518 -22.94 -70.84 9.94
C ALA A 518 -23.96 -71.77 10.62
N GLU A 519 -24.74 -71.25 11.57
CA GLU A 519 -25.80 -71.99 12.26
C GLU A 519 -26.90 -72.43 11.29
N ARG A 520 -27.35 -71.56 10.38
CA ARG A 520 -28.32 -71.90 9.34
C ARG A 520 -27.83 -73.02 8.43
N LYS A 521 -26.55 -72.99 8.00
CA LYS A 521 -25.94 -74.03 7.18
C LYS A 521 -25.76 -75.35 7.93
N LEU A 522 -25.40 -75.30 9.22
CA LEU A 522 -25.34 -76.48 10.09
C LEU A 522 -26.74 -77.10 10.30
N ASN A 523 -27.76 -76.29 10.54
CA ASN A 523 -29.13 -76.77 10.74
C ASN A 523 -29.76 -77.36 9.46
N ARG A 524 -29.35 -76.89 8.28
CA ARG A 524 -29.81 -77.39 6.96
C ARG A 524 -28.77 -78.24 6.24
N LEU A 525 -27.97 -79.02 6.98
CA LEU A 525 -26.89 -79.87 6.47
C LEU A 525 -27.37 -80.92 5.45
N THR A 526 -27.56 -80.52 4.19
CA THR A 526 -28.06 -81.39 3.13
C THR A 526 -26.90 -81.94 2.30
N ASN A 527 -25.90 -81.11 2.00
CA ASN A 527 -24.77 -81.47 1.13
C ASN A 527 -23.41 -81.34 1.82
N ARG A 528 -22.33 -81.75 1.12
CA ARG A 528 -20.93 -81.51 1.57
C ARG A 528 -20.53 -80.04 1.43
N THR A 529 -21.12 -79.32 0.49
CA THR A 529 -20.89 -77.89 0.25
C THR A 529 -21.34 -77.04 1.43
N ASP A 530 -22.51 -77.34 2.02
CA ASP A 530 -23.04 -76.59 3.18
C ASP A 530 -22.13 -76.71 4.40
N LEU A 531 -21.55 -77.90 4.63
CA LEU A 531 -20.57 -78.12 5.69
C LEU A 531 -19.29 -77.29 5.46
N ARG A 532 -18.84 -77.17 4.21
CA ARG A 532 -17.68 -76.34 3.84
C ARG A 532 -17.96 -74.85 4.06
N TYR A 533 -19.15 -74.38 3.69
CA TYR A 533 -19.55 -72.99 3.93
C TYR A 533 -19.68 -72.69 5.43
N ALA A 534 -20.27 -73.59 6.22
CA ALA A 534 -20.34 -73.45 7.67
C ALA A 534 -18.96 -73.39 8.32
N GLU A 535 -18.03 -74.23 7.87
CA GLU A 535 -16.63 -74.20 8.31
C GLU A 535 -15.96 -72.87 7.99
N GLU A 536 -16.15 -72.36 6.77
CA GLU A 536 -15.57 -71.08 6.34
C GLU A 536 -16.09 -69.91 7.18
N TYR A 537 -17.40 -69.83 7.40
CA TYR A 537 -18.00 -68.78 8.23
C TYR A 537 -17.51 -68.83 9.69
N ILE A 538 -17.39 -70.03 10.27
CA ILE A 538 -16.83 -70.21 11.63
C ILE A 538 -15.36 -69.79 11.67
N ARG A 539 -14.58 -70.13 10.64
CA ARG A 539 -13.16 -69.74 10.53
C ARG A 539 -12.99 -68.23 10.45
N ILE A 540 -13.80 -67.55 9.63
CA ILE A 540 -13.77 -66.10 9.51
C ILE A 540 -14.18 -65.45 10.84
N ALA A 541 -15.24 -65.94 11.49
CA ALA A 541 -15.71 -65.43 12.78
C ALA A 541 -14.72 -65.65 13.94
N ASP A 542 -13.79 -66.61 13.81
CA ASP A 542 -12.66 -66.85 14.73
C ASP A 542 -11.41 -66.03 14.40
N SER A 543 -11.42 -65.23 13.34
CA SER A 543 -10.24 -64.45 12.99
C SER A 543 -9.89 -63.40 14.07
N ASP A 544 -8.60 -63.07 14.17
CA ASP A 544 -8.06 -62.03 15.06
C ASP A 544 -8.72 -60.66 14.83
N PHE A 545 -9.36 -60.46 13.68
CA PHE A 545 -10.16 -59.29 13.39
C PHE A 545 -11.25 -59.05 14.46
N PHE A 546 -11.94 -60.11 14.86
CA PHE A 546 -13.07 -60.06 15.79
C PHE A 546 -12.63 -60.11 17.27
N GLY A 547 -11.39 -60.51 17.56
CA GLY A 547 -10.88 -60.56 18.94
C GLY A 547 -11.48 -61.73 19.73
N ARG A 548 -12.01 -61.50 20.93
CA ARG A 548 -12.34 -62.60 21.86
C ARG A 548 -13.45 -63.52 21.32
N PRO A 549 -13.30 -64.86 21.44
CA PRO A 549 -14.33 -65.81 21.06
C PRO A 549 -15.64 -65.61 21.84
N THR A 550 -16.77 -65.74 21.17
CA THR A 550 -18.10 -65.72 21.81
C THR A 550 -18.53 -67.12 22.23
N GLU A 551 -19.47 -67.23 23.18
CA GLU A 551 -20.06 -68.51 23.56
C GLU A 551 -20.73 -69.20 22.36
N LYS A 552 -21.44 -68.43 21.53
CA LYS A 552 -22.05 -68.92 20.28
C LYS A 552 -21.01 -69.49 19.32
N LEU A 553 -19.84 -68.86 19.17
CA LEU A 553 -18.75 -69.39 18.34
C LEU A 553 -18.22 -70.73 18.87
N ASN A 554 -18.03 -70.86 20.18
CA ASN A 554 -17.54 -72.11 20.79
C ASN A 554 -18.55 -73.26 20.62
N THR A 555 -19.84 -72.99 20.80
CA THR A 555 -20.89 -74.01 20.61
C THR A 555 -20.97 -74.47 19.16
N LEU A 556 -20.89 -73.56 18.19
CA LEU A 556 -20.88 -73.90 16.76
C LEU A 556 -19.62 -74.67 16.35
N ARG A 557 -18.45 -74.37 16.93
CA ARG A 557 -17.23 -75.18 16.72
C ARG A 557 -17.39 -76.62 17.16
N THR A 558 -17.91 -76.82 18.37
CA THR A 558 -18.12 -78.18 18.90
C THR A 558 -19.10 -78.94 18.01
N ARG A 559 -20.22 -78.31 17.61
CA ARG A 559 -21.18 -78.91 16.66
C ARG A 559 -20.53 -79.26 15.31
N LEU A 560 -19.69 -78.39 14.76
CA LEU A 560 -18.99 -78.63 13.50
C LEU A 560 -18.06 -79.85 13.61
N ILE A 561 -17.33 -79.99 14.72
CA ILE A 561 -16.45 -81.13 14.99
C ILE A 561 -17.27 -82.43 15.09
N GLU A 562 -18.37 -82.41 15.85
CA GLU A 562 -19.26 -83.56 16.01
C GLU A 562 -19.83 -84.04 14.66
N GLU A 563 -20.30 -83.12 13.82
CA GLU A 563 -20.82 -83.44 12.49
C GLU A 563 -19.74 -83.99 11.54
N LYS A 564 -18.55 -83.39 11.54
CA LYS A 564 -17.40 -83.90 10.78
C LYS A 564 -17.04 -85.33 11.22
N GLN A 565 -16.98 -85.59 12.53
CA GLN A 565 -16.72 -86.92 13.06
C GLN A 565 -17.84 -87.90 12.73
N ALA A 566 -19.10 -87.51 12.82
CA ALA A 566 -20.24 -88.36 12.47
C ALA A 566 -20.22 -88.76 10.99
N ARG A 567 -19.92 -87.81 10.08
CA ARG A 567 -19.78 -88.09 8.65
C ARG A 567 -18.54 -88.93 8.34
N GLN A 568 -17.41 -88.68 9.01
CA GLN A 568 -16.23 -89.55 8.90
C GLN A 568 -16.54 -90.98 9.35
N ARG A 569 -17.24 -91.16 10.48
CA ARG A 569 -17.67 -92.48 10.95
C ARG A 569 -18.57 -93.18 9.92
N LYS A 570 -19.58 -92.48 9.37
CA LYS A 570 -20.44 -93.03 8.31
C LYS A 570 -19.64 -93.38 7.05
N ALA A 571 -18.73 -92.51 6.60
CA ALA A 571 -17.89 -92.75 5.43
C ALA A 571 -17.00 -93.99 5.61
N ILE A 572 -16.34 -94.11 6.76
CA ILE A 572 -15.51 -95.27 7.13
C ILE A 572 -16.36 -96.55 7.15
N ILE A 573 -17.54 -96.52 7.76
CA ILE A 573 -18.44 -97.69 7.80
C ILE A 573 -18.89 -98.08 6.37
N THR A 574 -19.28 -97.11 5.53
CA THR A 574 -19.69 -97.37 4.14
C THR A 574 -18.52 -97.85 3.27
N SER A 575 -17.30 -97.34 3.46
CA SER A 575 -16.13 -97.82 2.72
C SER A 575 -15.77 -99.24 3.13
N ILE A 576 -15.85 -99.58 4.42
CA ILE A 576 -15.62 -100.95 4.90
C ILE A 576 -16.67 -101.90 4.31
N LEU A 577 -17.96 -101.53 4.32
CA LEU A 577 -19.05 -102.31 3.71
C LEU A 577 -18.88 -102.46 2.19
N GLY A 578 -18.49 -101.41 1.48
CA GLY A 578 -18.24 -101.44 0.04
C GLY A 578 -17.03 -102.29 -0.34
N ILE A 579 -15.93 -102.19 0.39
CA ILE A 579 -14.74 -103.04 0.22
C ILE A 579 -15.09 -104.50 0.50
N GLY A 580 -15.87 -104.77 1.56
CA GLY A 580 -16.36 -106.11 1.88
C GLY A 580 -17.24 -106.69 0.78
N ALA A 581 -18.18 -105.92 0.22
CA ALA A 581 -19.03 -106.34 -0.89
C ALA A 581 -18.23 -106.57 -2.19
N ALA A 582 -17.27 -105.70 -2.51
CA ALA A 582 -16.37 -105.87 -3.65
C ALA A 582 -15.54 -107.15 -3.52
N LEU A 583 -14.99 -107.43 -2.32
CA LEU A 583 -14.27 -108.68 -2.05
C LEU A 583 -15.18 -109.91 -2.25
N ILE A 584 -16.43 -109.86 -1.81
CA ILE A 584 -17.43 -110.94 -1.97
C ILE A 584 -17.84 -111.14 -3.44
N ILE A 585 -17.76 -110.13 -4.30
CA ILE A 585 -18.05 -110.23 -5.74
C ILE A 585 -16.81 -110.66 -6.55
N ILE A 586 -15.62 -110.26 -6.12
CA ILE A 586 -14.34 -110.62 -6.76
C ILE A 586 -13.95 -112.08 -6.44
N LEU A 587 -14.25 -112.57 -5.23
CA LEU A 587 -13.93 -113.94 -4.81
C LEU A 587 -14.61 -115.05 -5.67
N PRO A 588 -15.87 -114.91 -6.14
CA PRO A 588 -16.49 -115.84 -7.09
C PRO A 588 -16.07 -115.64 -8.55
N LEU A 589 -15.79 -114.41 -8.99
CA LEU A 589 -15.35 -114.13 -10.38
C LEU A 589 -13.91 -114.59 -10.64
N GLY A 590 -13.04 -114.55 -9.62
CA GLY A 590 -11.68 -115.08 -9.69
C GLY A 590 -11.59 -116.62 -9.71
N TYR A 591 -12.69 -117.32 -9.40
CA TYR A 591 -12.70 -118.80 -9.35
C TYR A 591 -13.10 -119.46 -10.68
N PHE A 592 -13.56 -118.70 -11.69
CA PHE A 592 -14.04 -119.24 -12.98
C PHE A 592 -13.23 -118.82 -14.23
N ALA A 593 -12.20 -117.97 -14.11
CA ALA A 593 -11.30 -117.64 -15.21
C ALA A 593 -9.88 -118.14 -14.89
N GLY A 594 -9.51 -119.26 -15.49
CA GLY A 594 -8.17 -119.84 -15.39
C GLY A 594 -7.08 -118.90 -15.92
N SER A 595 -6.00 -118.83 -15.15
CA SER A 595 -4.61 -118.58 -15.52
C SER A 595 -4.32 -117.70 -16.74
N SER A 596 -3.88 -116.47 -16.49
CA SER A 596 -2.76 -115.86 -17.22
C SER A 596 -2.04 -114.89 -16.28
N PHE A 597 -0.76 -115.16 -16.06
CA PHE A 597 0.18 -114.25 -15.42
C PHE A 597 0.21 -112.93 -16.22
N VAL A 598 0.03 -111.80 -15.54
CA VAL A 598 0.46 -110.49 -16.04
C VAL A 598 1.18 -109.78 -14.90
N GLU A 599 2.36 -109.30 -15.26
CA GLU A 599 3.41 -108.72 -14.44
C GLU A 599 3.24 -107.19 -14.32
N LEU A 600 3.82 -106.63 -13.24
CA LEU A 600 4.17 -105.22 -12.94
C LEU A 600 3.10 -104.32 -12.28
N PRO A 601 3.51 -103.26 -11.51
CA PRO A 601 4.82 -102.93 -10.91
C PRO A 601 4.75 -102.63 -9.39
N ASP A 602 5.93 -102.54 -8.77
CA ASP A 602 6.15 -102.14 -7.37
C ASP A 602 5.41 -100.83 -7.00
N THR A 603 4.59 -100.87 -5.96
CA THR A 603 4.01 -99.69 -5.32
C THR A 603 4.40 -99.71 -3.83
N PRO A 604 5.02 -98.64 -3.30
CA PRO A 604 5.75 -98.68 -2.03
C PRO A 604 4.85 -98.89 -0.82
N THR A 605 5.40 -99.65 0.12
CA THR A 605 4.91 -99.96 1.46
C THR A 605 4.65 -98.68 2.26
N PRO A 606 3.53 -98.54 2.99
CA PRO A 606 3.37 -97.47 3.96
C PRO A 606 4.31 -97.72 5.15
N THR A 607 5.41 -96.98 5.20
CA THR A 607 6.25 -96.88 6.39
C THR A 607 5.47 -96.15 7.48
N LEU A 608 5.19 -96.86 8.58
CA LEU A 608 4.81 -96.25 9.86
C LEU A 608 5.92 -95.26 10.25
N THR A 609 5.71 -93.99 9.98
CA THR A 609 6.58 -92.92 10.46
C THR A 609 6.01 -92.46 11.79
N ALA A 610 6.73 -92.78 12.87
CA ALA A 610 6.51 -92.16 14.16
C ALA A 610 6.83 -90.66 14.03
N THR A 611 5.79 -89.82 14.01
CA THR A 611 5.97 -88.38 14.15
C THR A 611 6.14 -88.08 15.64
N PRO A 612 7.23 -87.42 16.06
CA PRO A 612 7.56 -87.20 17.46
C PRO A 612 6.50 -86.34 18.15
N THR A 613 6.12 -86.79 19.34
CA THR A 613 5.45 -86.00 20.37
C THR A 613 6.28 -84.75 20.64
N PHE A 614 5.79 -83.57 20.31
CA PHE A 614 6.32 -82.34 20.88
C PHE A 614 5.96 -82.32 22.37
N THR A 615 6.96 -82.61 23.19
CA THR A 615 7.04 -82.33 24.61
C THR A 615 6.73 -80.85 24.82
N LEU A 616 5.66 -80.53 25.53
CA LEU A 616 5.47 -79.18 26.08
C LEU A 616 6.57 -78.95 27.12
N THR A 617 7.44 -77.99 26.83
CA THR A 617 8.34 -77.35 27.78
C THR A 617 7.53 -76.89 29.00
N PRO A 618 7.99 -77.08 30.25
CA PRO A 618 7.34 -76.48 31.40
C PRO A 618 7.45 -74.97 31.29
N THR A 619 6.33 -74.30 30.96
CA THR A 619 6.22 -72.86 31.14
C THR A 619 6.28 -72.58 32.63
N VAL A 620 7.33 -71.88 33.04
CA VAL A 620 7.53 -71.34 34.38
C VAL A 620 6.29 -70.55 34.77
N THR A 621 5.64 -70.97 35.85
CA THR A 621 4.60 -70.21 36.53
C THR A 621 5.16 -68.86 36.96
N PRO A 622 4.69 -67.71 36.46
CA PRO A 622 4.96 -66.45 37.12
C PRO A 622 4.21 -66.47 38.46
N THR A 623 5.01 -66.48 39.53
CA THR A 623 4.63 -66.20 40.91
C THR A 623 3.69 -64.97 40.95
N PRO A 624 2.61 -64.97 41.74
CA PRO A 624 1.80 -63.76 41.91
C PRO A 624 2.68 -62.66 42.52
N SER A 625 2.92 -61.61 41.74
CA SER A 625 3.44 -60.34 42.23
C SER A 625 2.43 -59.75 43.22
N PRO A 626 2.86 -59.21 44.37
CA PRO A 626 1.96 -58.69 45.38
C PRO A 626 1.05 -57.60 44.80
N THR A 627 -0.24 -57.79 45.01
CA THR A 627 -1.30 -56.84 44.71
C THR A 627 -1.04 -55.55 45.49
N LEU A 628 -0.65 -54.48 44.81
CA LEU A 628 -0.71 -53.15 45.40
C LEU A 628 -2.17 -52.86 45.72
N THR A 629 -2.41 -52.68 47.01
CA THR A 629 -3.70 -52.33 47.59
C THR A 629 -4.09 -50.96 47.05
N ASN A 630 -5.30 -50.84 46.48
CA ASN A 630 -5.84 -49.55 46.05
C ASN A 630 -5.92 -48.63 47.28
N THR A 631 -5.07 -47.62 47.30
CA THR A 631 -5.26 -46.41 48.09
C THR A 631 -6.63 -45.83 47.69
N PRO A 632 -7.54 -45.54 48.64
CA PRO A 632 -8.80 -44.89 48.31
C PRO A 632 -8.52 -43.55 47.63
N GLU A 633 -9.05 -43.43 46.42
CA GLU A 633 -9.11 -42.22 45.61
C GLU A 633 -9.82 -41.12 46.43
N PRO A 634 -9.26 -39.90 46.53
CA PRO A 634 -9.88 -38.82 47.26
C PRO A 634 -11.24 -38.52 46.64
N THR A 635 -12.29 -38.64 47.47
CA THR A 635 -13.66 -38.28 47.13
C THR A 635 -13.68 -36.83 46.63
N ALA A 636 -14.16 -36.64 45.39
CA ALA A 636 -14.34 -35.32 44.80
C ALA A 636 -15.20 -34.46 45.74
N THR A 637 -14.55 -33.47 46.34
CA THR A 637 -15.24 -32.37 47.02
C THR A 637 -16.10 -31.67 45.96
N PRO A 638 -17.36 -31.30 46.24
CA PRO A 638 -18.20 -30.60 45.27
C PRO A 638 -17.48 -29.33 44.82
N THR A 639 -16.99 -29.34 43.59
CA THR A 639 -16.37 -28.19 42.96
C THR A 639 -17.46 -27.13 42.82
N PHE A 640 -17.31 -26.01 43.51
CA PHE A 640 -18.13 -24.84 43.28
C PHE A 640 -18.04 -24.51 41.79
N THR A 641 -19.17 -24.62 41.09
CA THR A 641 -19.32 -24.11 39.73
C THR A 641 -18.93 -22.63 39.78
N PRO A 642 -17.83 -22.19 39.12
CA PRO A 642 -17.57 -20.77 39.05
C PRO A 642 -18.74 -20.14 38.30
N THR A 643 -19.47 -19.27 38.99
CA THR A 643 -20.37 -18.32 38.33
C THR A 643 -19.56 -17.64 37.23
N PRO A 644 -20.05 -17.55 35.97
CA PRO A 644 -19.32 -16.88 34.91
C PRO A 644 -18.98 -15.48 35.42
N THR A 645 -17.69 -15.26 35.67
CA THR A 645 -17.19 -13.92 35.95
C THR A 645 -17.31 -13.22 34.62
N GLN A 646 -18.21 -12.24 34.52
CA GLN A 646 -18.27 -11.36 33.36
C GLN A 646 -16.84 -10.85 33.14
N THR A 647 -16.25 -11.18 31.99
CA THR A 647 -15.00 -10.56 31.57
C THR A 647 -15.26 -9.06 31.59
N PRO A 648 -14.56 -8.26 32.43
CA PRO A 648 -14.81 -6.83 32.48
C PRO A 648 -14.56 -6.27 31.08
N VAL A 649 -15.58 -5.66 30.48
CA VAL A 649 -15.42 -4.92 29.24
C VAL A 649 -14.51 -3.74 29.58
N VAL A 650 -13.24 -3.83 29.17
CA VAL A 650 -12.30 -2.73 29.32
C VAL A 650 -12.70 -1.69 28.27
N LEU A 651 -13.20 -0.55 28.73
CA LEU A 651 -13.52 0.59 27.88
C LEU A 651 -12.27 1.46 27.75
N TYR A 652 -11.95 1.92 26.55
CA TYR A 652 -10.85 2.85 26.35
C TYR A 652 -11.37 4.27 26.36
N GLY A 653 -10.73 5.15 27.13
CA GLY A 653 -11.09 6.55 27.22
C GLY A 653 -9.90 7.49 27.07
N SER A 654 -10.18 8.74 26.73
CA SER A 654 -9.22 9.84 26.81
C SER A 654 -9.69 10.86 27.84
N ILE A 655 -8.75 11.38 28.61
CA ILE A 655 -9.02 12.40 29.63
C ILE A 655 -9.31 13.74 28.94
N VAL A 656 -10.50 14.31 29.19
CA VAL A 656 -10.98 15.53 28.53
C VAL A 656 -10.24 16.78 29.02
N SER A 657 -9.89 16.80 30.31
CA SER A 657 -9.12 17.88 30.95
C SER A 657 -8.31 17.31 32.12
N GLN A 658 -7.18 17.93 32.46
CA GLN A 658 -6.33 17.46 33.56
C GLN A 658 -7.14 17.36 34.86
N ASP A 659 -7.10 16.19 35.51
CA ASP A 659 -7.87 15.92 36.72
C ASP A 659 -7.09 15.09 37.75
N TRP A 660 -7.53 15.13 39.01
CA TRP A 660 -7.01 14.31 40.09
C TRP A 660 -7.59 12.90 40.05
N VAL A 661 -6.77 11.93 40.43
CA VAL A 661 -7.15 10.55 40.62
C VAL A 661 -7.23 10.24 42.11
N TYR A 662 -8.28 9.55 42.52
CA TYR A 662 -8.64 9.24 43.91
C TYR A 662 -8.49 7.75 44.21
N ASP A 663 -8.26 7.38 45.46
CA ASP A 663 -8.22 5.98 45.90
C ASP A 663 -9.61 5.31 45.98
N GLN A 664 -10.67 6.12 46.11
CA GLN A 664 -12.06 5.71 46.18
C GLN A 664 -12.96 6.62 45.32
N PRO A 665 -14.13 6.14 44.84
CA PRO A 665 -15.07 6.91 44.02
C PRO A 665 -15.87 7.89 44.89
N SER A 666 -15.22 8.95 45.36
CA SER A 666 -15.84 10.01 46.16
C SER A 666 -14.96 11.26 46.10
N ALA A 667 -15.60 12.44 46.07
CA ALA A 667 -14.90 13.72 46.12
C ALA A 667 -14.10 13.91 47.42
N ASP A 668 -14.46 13.18 48.50
CA ASP A 668 -13.74 13.14 49.77
C ASP A 668 -12.59 12.11 49.80
N GLY A 669 -12.36 11.39 48.70
CA GLY A 669 -11.27 10.42 48.55
C GLY A 669 -9.88 11.04 48.68
N GLN A 670 -8.90 10.21 49.03
CA GLN A 670 -7.51 10.66 49.05
C GLN A 670 -6.99 10.74 47.61
N ARG A 671 -6.45 11.90 47.23
CA ARG A 671 -5.80 12.09 45.92
C ARG A 671 -4.52 11.28 45.86
N VAL A 672 -4.49 10.28 44.97
CA VAL A 672 -3.37 9.35 44.80
C VAL A 672 -2.48 9.72 43.63
N SER A 673 -3.01 10.38 42.60
CA SER A 673 -2.25 10.84 41.42
C SER A 673 -3.03 11.91 40.67
N PHE A 674 -2.49 12.38 39.53
CA PHE A 674 -3.23 13.16 38.54
C PHE A 674 -3.06 12.54 37.14
N VAL A 675 -4.00 12.84 36.26
CA VAL A 675 -3.97 12.49 34.83
C VAL A 675 -4.04 13.75 33.98
N LEU A 676 -3.32 13.75 32.85
CA LEU A 676 -3.21 14.89 31.95
C LEU A 676 -4.30 14.87 30.87
N GLN A 677 -4.61 16.04 30.31
CA GLN A 677 -5.50 16.14 29.15
C GLN A 677 -4.98 15.28 27.97
N ASN A 678 -5.88 14.63 27.25
CA ASN A 678 -5.62 13.68 26.17
C ASN A 678 -4.85 12.40 26.56
N GLN A 679 -4.62 12.18 27.86
CA GLN A 679 -4.01 10.93 28.31
C GLN A 679 -4.97 9.75 28.05
N SER A 680 -4.46 8.71 27.38
CA SER A 680 -5.20 7.47 27.16
C SER A 680 -5.26 6.65 28.45
N VAL A 681 -6.46 6.24 28.83
CA VAL A 681 -6.74 5.49 30.04
C VAL A 681 -7.62 4.28 29.73
N ASN A 682 -7.45 3.20 30.48
CA ASN A 682 -8.34 2.05 30.43
C ASN A 682 -9.35 2.13 31.58
N VAL A 683 -10.64 2.24 31.29
CA VAL A 683 -11.71 2.19 32.29
C VAL A 683 -11.98 0.73 32.64
N ILE A 684 -11.75 0.40 33.90
CA ILE A 684 -11.77 -0.95 34.48
C ILE A 684 -13.10 -1.22 35.20
N ASP A 685 -13.67 -0.20 35.84
CA ASP A 685 -14.89 -0.29 36.65
C ASP A 685 -15.62 1.06 36.63
N SER A 686 -16.91 1.08 36.92
CA SER A 686 -17.69 2.30 37.14
C SER A 686 -18.53 2.19 38.41
N ARG A 687 -18.61 3.28 39.19
CA ARG A 687 -19.40 3.33 40.42
C ARG A 687 -20.06 4.69 40.58
N THR A 688 -21.26 4.69 41.12
CA THR A 688 -21.95 5.90 41.53
C THR A 688 -21.76 6.11 43.03
N ASP A 689 -21.39 7.32 43.42
CA ASP A 689 -21.23 7.68 44.83
C ASP A 689 -22.60 7.96 45.50
N PRO A 690 -22.66 8.13 46.84
CA PRO A 690 -23.90 8.44 47.55
C PRO A 690 -24.56 9.78 47.16
N GLU A 691 -23.82 10.66 46.49
CA GLU A 691 -24.30 11.97 45.99
C GLU A 691 -24.85 11.88 44.56
N GLY A 692 -24.74 10.71 43.93
CA GLY A 692 -25.25 10.43 42.59
C GLY A 692 -24.27 10.73 41.46
N GLN A 693 -23.00 11.01 41.76
CA GLN A 693 -21.96 11.25 40.75
C GLN A 693 -21.37 9.93 40.27
N GLU A 694 -21.13 9.81 38.97
CA GLU A 694 -20.53 8.63 38.37
C GLU A 694 -19.00 8.76 38.31
N TRP A 695 -18.32 7.71 38.75
CA TRP A 695 -16.87 7.62 38.84
C TRP A 695 -16.37 6.43 38.03
N PHE A 696 -15.32 6.62 37.25
CA PHE A 696 -14.63 5.57 36.53
C PHE A 696 -13.33 5.20 37.21
N LYS A 697 -13.14 3.90 37.45
CA LYS A 697 -11.83 3.37 37.84
C LYS A 697 -10.99 3.25 36.58
N ILE A 698 -9.94 4.06 36.48
CA ILE A 698 -9.03 4.07 35.36
C ILE A 698 -7.71 3.39 35.72
N GLY A 699 -7.13 2.67 34.75
CA GLY A 699 -5.73 2.31 34.72
C GLY A 699 -4.98 3.21 33.73
N TRP A 700 -3.72 3.51 34.04
CA TRP A 700 -2.82 4.16 33.09
C TRP A 700 -1.37 3.81 33.41
N THR A 701 -0.52 3.95 32.40
CA THR A 701 0.93 3.77 32.56
C THR A 701 1.60 5.13 32.64
N SER A 702 2.40 5.37 33.68
CA SER A 702 3.24 6.57 33.80
C SER A 702 4.63 6.15 34.23
N ARG A 703 5.68 6.62 33.51
CA ARG A 703 7.10 6.29 33.76
C ARG A 703 7.30 4.81 34.16
N ASP A 704 6.84 3.91 33.29
CA ASP A 704 7.00 2.46 33.41
C ASP A 704 6.32 1.78 34.61
N SER A 705 5.44 2.50 35.33
CA SER A 705 4.61 1.94 36.41
C SER A 705 3.13 1.93 36.01
N ARG A 706 2.46 0.78 36.19
CA ARG A 706 1.01 0.66 36.03
C ARG A 706 0.33 1.25 37.26
N ASN A 707 -0.44 2.31 37.06
CA ASN A 707 -1.19 2.98 38.11
C ASN A 707 -2.68 2.76 37.91
N GLU A 708 -3.44 2.76 39.00
CA GLU A 708 -4.89 2.65 38.99
C GLU A 708 -5.50 3.64 39.99
N GLY A 709 -6.72 4.11 39.71
CA GLY A 709 -7.50 4.92 40.65
C GLY A 709 -8.79 5.44 40.04
N TRP A 710 -9.54 6.23 40.79
CA TRP A 710 -10.88 6.73 40.42
C TRP A 710 -10.84 8.17 39.91
N VAL A 711 -11.57 8.44 38.85
CA VAL A 711 -11.77 9.79 38.27
C VAL A 711 -13.25 10.00 37.98
N LEU A 712 -13.71 11.24 37.97
CA LEU A 712 -15.10 11.56 37.60
C LEU A 712 -15.37 11.18 36.14
N ALA A 713 -16.50 10.52 35.89
CA ALA A 713 -16.87 10.03 34.57
C ALA A 713 -17.00 11.15 33.53
N GLU A 714 -17.44 12.34 33.94
CA GLU A 714 -17.54 13.52 33.07
C GLU A 714 -16.19 13.97 32.47
N ASN A 715 -15.08 13.59 33.11
CA ASN A 715 -13.74 13.96 32.68
C ASN A 715 -13.08 12.89 31.80
N VAL A 716 -13.82 11.81 31.46
CA VAL A 716 -13.35 10.73 30.59
C VAL A 716 -14.26 10.63 29.37
N ASN A 717 -13.69 10.84 28.18
CA ASN A 717 -14.39 10.57 26.93
C ASN A 717 -14.13 9.12 26.51
N ILE A 718 -15.17 8.28 26.45
CA ILE A 718 -15.04 6.87 26.04
C ILE A 718 -14.96 6.79 24.52
N VAL A 719 -13.86 6.24 23.99
CA VAL A 719 -13.54 6.20 22.56
C VAL A 719 -13.86 4.84 21.93
N GLY A 720 -14.04 3.79 22.73
CA GLY A 720 -14.47 2.48 22.23
C GLY A 720 -14.61 1.38 23.30
N THR A 721 -15.31 0.32 22.91
CA THR A 721 -15.38 -0.97 23.62
C THR A 721 -14.49 -1.99 22.89
N ASN A 722 -13.90 -2.92 23.63
CA ASN A 722 -13.21 -4.09 23.04
C ASN A 722 -14.12 -4.92 22.12
#